data_AF-A0A9E2M5W2-F1
#
_entry.id   AF-A0A9E2M5W2-F1
#
_cell.length_a   1.000
_cell.length_b   1.000
_cell.length_c   1.000
_cell.angle_alpha   90.00
_cell.angle_beta   90.00
_cell.angle_gamma   90.00
#
_symmetry.space_group_name_H-M   'P 1'
#
loop_
_entity.id
_entity.type
_entity.pdbx_description
1 polymer ?
#
loop_
_entity_poly.entity_id
_entity_poly.type
_entity_poly.pdbx_seq_one_letter_code
_entity_poly.pdbx_strand_id
1 'polypeptide(L)'
;MSPQGTTGRRHDVIYAIPAMILYPSLLTPQVVVGTQSPRDIELLILLNDGYTLSNDNIDYQIKITGGLDPAKSFSVNPLSQLDGSVEISFRSIVLDENVIATDTRFKGVLDSQSLQMLRDAAYTQLYCVSIRHTNLLANGVNNLFWLYPHDQTWHEITSAGAAPASGPGVVPTHTLNRVEPGKITSNEIQDDQIRTVLRNMNGPNIIEGGQYCYRLTEDDVDHTEADLMNPIQAYHPVVYYEQCPPYLNMGHLTDIHLAARQTVLSRCEARVIEYPFETVAAQPSEGAPPSSETPSETQSDSQSPPSPAPTYDIYVIVSGDWLSKIASRYGMTWQQLWHYDGGTGIPNSQRLRSGDPDLIYPGEEIVVPPSSPPPQTENPPHLHVSPESVAIVAHPGGADTGPQSVTIVNTGGDTLNWTAAPDDDWVSISPASGVTTSDNPNSALISTNASGREPGTYQSSITISSAEANNSPQQVQVTLIVAEEEIPLEDSPKIGSMIGVSTRIIKSLLDRVGSDPGIHALMLTGDLIDFNKMLYPDRTSRTVKQIWDQVALDDSYESRYQDYVDAIALYTLIVYFYKRYQKPVYVVTGNHDAYALPYGISPRVAWVRANPGIAADHNLTIYEATLAFGETYGVVKEMGTFHYEKLQWFYTVFTPFSDFASGFPDQNLVGMAWGDEEDVLDFPGIDQGFGHLPRADDPVTDTQLALLNRAIEDQKKIIFTSHFTFVSYLESIPMSTAEEGDVEFDTYWDADDHDQGTFETNRQPLYEEHLVTRRTIQVVLTGHSHRRGFYTINRLDYSGDNSVKTSYYDFSDYPALRATGRRVTPIVIVSDSAGPHPRLNKAGEFNGVGSDHSAGSKICFDSAGDVERMEPVKAATKPRIAVAVDYYDILENNPTIGHHDRVLETFESDKFLIRDEHRGTVDYRFRLVIFQHVRNLVNLEDIVIYVYAADGEWKKIQMQYDGSSRWIIPRGRDAQTFFNFVAGNNERSIFMSIKFNQRSPLVSHYDFDSRWNFEIQIDSDTSGGGIFGTDTHKVYTIERDVDRAEIPDYEWRRRFEKYR
;
A
#
# COMPACT_ATOMS: atom_id res chain seq x y z
N MET A 1 -20.43 8.15 -51.21
CA MET A 1 -20.63 6.86 -51.91
C MET A 1 -19.96 5.78 -51.08
N SER A 2 -20.54 4.58 -51.01
CA SER A 2 -19.93 3.35 -50.49
C SER A 2 -19.35 3.38 -49.06
N PRO A 3 -20.12 3.00 -48.03
CA PRO A 3 -19.55 2.52 -46.78
C PRO A 3 -18.98 1.10 -46.98
N GLN A 4 -17.73 0.87 -46.63
CA GLN A 4 -17.12 -0.46 -46.49
C GLN A 4 -16.12 -0.43 -45.32
N GLY A 5 -16.28 -1.35 -44.36
CA GLY A 5 -15.50 -1.34 -43.12
C GLY A 5 -16.07 -2.21 -41.98
N THR A 6 -17.25 -2.82 -42.16
CA THR A 6 -17.87 -3.75 -41.21
C THR A 6 -17.09 -5.05 -41.06
N THR A 7 -16.03 -5.01 -40.26
CA THR A 7 -15.41 -6.21 -39.68
C THR A 7 -16.30 -6.69 -38.53
N GLY A 8 -17.22 -7.61 -38.84
CA GLY A 8 -18.20 -8.08 -37.87
C GLY A 8 -17.56 -8.81 -36.69
N ARG A 9 -17.46 -8.14 -35.54
CA ARG A 9 -17.52 -8.83 -34.24
C ARG A 9 -18.88 -9.51 -34.15
N ARG A 10 -18.88 -10.79 -33.80
CA ARG A 10 -20.10 -11.59 -33.71
C ARG A 10 -20.86 -11.25 -32.44
N HIS A 11 -21.92 -10.45 -32.55
CA HIS A 11 -23.01 -10.42 -31.56
C HIS A 11 -23.95 -11.64 -31.78
N ASP A 12 -23.36 -12.82 -32.01
CA ASP A 12 -24.09 -14.05 -32.34
C ASP A 12 -24.49 -14.77 -31.05
N VAL A 13 -25.76 -14.60 -30.65
CA VAL A 13 -26.51 -15.47 -29.72
C VAL A 13 -26.04 -15.45 -28.26
N ILE A 14 -26.72 -14.63 -27.44
CA ILE A 14 -27.00 -15.02 -26.05
C ILE A 14 -27.80 -16.32 -26.12
N TYR A 15 -27.30 -17.41 -25.53
CA TYR A 15 -28.08 -18.64 -25.43
C TYR A 15 -29.30 -18.38 -24.54
N ALA A 16 -30.48 -18.46 -25.15
CA ALA A 16 -31.72 -17.97 -24.54
C ALA A 16 -32.12 -18.82 -23.31
N ILE A 17 -31.72 -18.33 -22.14
CA ILE A 17 -31.94 -18.93 -20.82
C ILE A 17 -33.43 -18.96 -20.49
N PRO A 18 -33.97 -20.00 -19.81
CA PRO A 18 -35.39 -20.05 -19.47
C PRO A 18 -35.86 -18.91 -18.54
N ALA A 19 -35.09 -18.60 -17.51
CA ALA A 19 -35.43 -17.61 -16.49
C ALA A 19 -34.20 -17.08 -15.73
N MET A 20 -34.29 -15.89 -15.14
CA MET A 20 -33.21 -15.18 -14.45
C MET A 20 -33.73 -14.37 -13.25
N ILE A 21 -33.05 -14.40 -12.11
CA ILE A 21 -33.36 -13.54 -10.95
C ILE A 21 -32.72 -12.16 -11.17
N LEU A 22 -33.52 -11.10 -11.01
CA LEU A 22 -33.10 -9.70 -11.05
C LEU A 22 -32.85 -9.10 -9.66
N TYR A 23 -33.80 -9.31 -8.74
CA TYR A 23 -33.80 -8.72 -7.41
C TYR A 23 -34.08 -9.77 -6.33
N PRO A 24 -33.42 -9.72 -5.14
CA PRO A 24 -32.22 -8.94 -4.86
C PRO A 24 -31.12 -9.33 -5.85
N SER A 25 -30.25 -8.39 -6.21
CA SER A 25 -29.25 -8.64 -7.24
C SER A 25 -28.11 -9.52 -6.71
N LEU A 26 -27.02 -9.64 -7.45
CA LEU A 26 -25.90 -10.47 -7.03
C LEU A 26 -25.15 -9.94 -5.80
N LEU A 27 -25.25 -8.63 -5.51
CA LEU A 27 -24.62 -8.03 -4.33
C LEU A 27 -25.49 -7.01 -3.57
N THR A 28 -26.59 -6.48 -4.12
CA THR A 28 -27.52 -5.61 -3.37
C THR A 28 -28.43 -6.44 -2.46
N PRO A 29 -28.38 -6.25 -1.13
CA PRO A 29 -29.01 -7.16 -0.17
C PRO A 29 -30.45 -6.77 0.15
N GLN A 30 -31.35 -7.75 0.21
CA GLN A 30 -32.66 -7.52 0.84
C GLN A 30 -32.49 -7.59 2.37
N VAL A 31 -32.96 -6.59 3.11
CA VAL A 31 -33.01 -6.66 4.58
C VAL A 31 -34.33 -7.29 5.04
N VAL A 32 -34.23 -8.23 5.99
CA VAL A 32 -35.37 -8.87 6.66
C VAL A 32 -35.30 -8.58 8.17
N VAL A 33 -36.43 -8.16 8.73
CA VAL A 33 -36.58 -7.85 10.16
C VAL A 33 -37.04 -9.12 10.91
N GLY A 34 -36.74 -9.20 12.21
CA GLY A 34 -37.10 -10.28 13.13
C GLY A 34 -38.61 -10.58 13.25
N THR A 35 -39.00 -11.35 14.26
CA THR A 35 -40.29 -12.09 14.36
C THR A 35 -41.59 -11.24 14.42
N GLN A 36 -41.53 -9.93 14.19
CA GLN A 36 -42.69 -9.04 13.99
C GLN A 36 -42.75 -8.43 12.58
N SER A 37 -41.83 -8.79 11.67
CA SER A 37 -41.85 -8.37 10.27
C SER A 37 -43.08 -8.95 9.54
N PRO A 38 -43.96 -8.11 8.95
CA PRO A 38 -45.02 -8.58 8.05
C PRO A 38 -44.53 -8.72 6.60
N ARG A 39 -43.22 -8.57 6.35
CA ARG A 39 -42.65 -8.53 5.00
C ARG A 39 -42.11 -9.88 4.58
N ASP A 40 -42.70 -10.39 3.50
CA ASP A 40 -42.18 -11.51 2.74
C ASP A 40 -40.80 -11.16 2.14
N ILE A 41 -39.99 -12.20 1.89
CA ILE A 41 -38.92 -12.11 0.89
C ILE A 41 -39.63 -11.94 -0.45
N GLU A 42 -39.27 -10.94 -1.25
CA GLU A 42 -39.81 -10.81 -2.60
C GLU A 42 -38.66 -10.78 -3.60
N LEU A 43 -38.75 -11.63 -4.61
CA LEU A 43 -37.78 -11.74 -5.69
C LEU A 43 -38.40 -11.24 -7.00
N LEU A 44 -37.61 -10.60 -7.84
CA LEU A 44 -37.99 -10.36 -9.23
C LEU A 44 -37.35 -11.43 -10.13
N ILE A 45 -38.16 -12.14 -10.91
CA ILE A 45 -37.71 -13.19 -11.82
C ILE A 45 -38.22 -12.89 -13.23
N LEU A 46 -37.31 -12.80 -14.20
CA LEU A 46 -37.62 -12.75 -15.62
C LEU A 46 -37.77 -14.16 -16.20
N LEU A 47 -38.63 -14.28 -17.21
CA LEU A 47 -38.84 -15.47 -18.01
C LEU A 47 -38.79 -15.14 -19.51
N ASN A 48 -38.19 -16.07 -20.24
CA ASN A 48 -38.01 -16.06 -21.70
C ASN A 48 -39.27 -16.60 -22.40
N ASP A 49 -39.47 -16.19 -23.65
CA ASP A 49 -40.59 -16.62 -24.49
C ASP A 49 -40.75 -18.14 -24.53
N GLY A 50 -41.98 -18.59 -24.25
CA GLY A 50 -42.35 -20.01 -24.20
C GLY A 50 -42.27 -20.67 -22.82
N TYR A 51 -41.74 -19.99 -21.79
CA TYR A 51 -41.76 -20.45 -20.40
C TYR A 51 -42.80 -19.72 -19.55
N THR A 52 -43.21 -20.31 -18.43
CA THR A 52 -44.09 -19.71 -17.42
C THR A 52 -43.59 -20.08 -16.02
N LEU A 53 -43.75 -19.20 -15.03
CA LEU A 53 -43.29 -19.50 -13.67
C LEU A 53 -44.15 -20.59 -13.01
N SER A 54 -43.51 -21.47 -12.26
CA SER A 54 -44.14 -22.48 -11.41
C SER A 54 -43.28 -22.73 -10.17
N ASN A 55 -43.83 -23.41 -9.15
CA ASN A 55 -43.05 -23.80 -7.97
C ASN A 55 -41.81 -24.60 -8.38
N ASP A 56 -41.94 -25.60 -9.27
CA ASP A 56 -40.80 -26.36 -9.79
C ASP A 56 -39.69 -25.45 -10.35
N ASN A 57 -40.04 -24.39 -11.09
CA ASN A 57 -39.05 -23.45 -11.63
C ASN A 57 -38.36 -22.60 -10.55
N ILE A 58 -39.13 -22.15 -9.55
CA ILE A 58 -38.62 -21.40 -8.38
C ILE A 58 -37.69 -22.30 -7.55
N ASP A 59 -38.10 -23.55 -7.34
CA ASP A 59 -37.38 -24.60 -6.63
C ASP A 59 -36.07 -25.00 -7.31
N TYR A 60 -36.01 -24.94 -8.65
CA TYR A 60 -34.74 -25.12 -9.38
C TYR A 60 -33.82 -23.91 -9.24
N GLN A 61 -34.33 -22.68 -9.13
CA GLN A 61 -33.50 -21.47 -9.07
C GLN A 61 -32.96 -21.15 -7.68
N ILE A 62 -33.76 -21.31 -6.62
CA ILE A 62 -33.41 -20.87 -5.27
C ILE A 62 -32.83 -22.03 -4.46
N LYS A 63 -31.58 -21.89 -4.03
CA LYS A 63 -30.84 -22.90 -3.24
C LYS A 63 -30.94 -22.57 -1.76
N ILE A 64 -31.40 -23.50 -0.92
CA ILE A 64 -31.22 -23.39 0.53
C ILE A 64 -29.85 -23.96 0.88
N THR A 65 -28.91 -23.12 1.34
CA THR A 65 -27.59 -23.57 1.82
C THR A 65 -27.46 -23.42 3.34
N GLY A 66 -26.38 -23.95 3.92
CA GLY A 66 -25.94 -23.59 5.27
C GLY A 66 -25.06 -22.33 5.33
N GLY A 67 -25.05 -21.50 4.28
CA GLY A 67 -24.31 -20.23 4.20
C GLY A 67 -23.69 -19.89 2.84
N LEU A 68 -22.99 -18.74 2.74
CA LEU A 68 -22.20 -18.27 1.58
C LEU A 68 -20.91 -19.09 1.34
N ASP A 69 -20.58 -20.01 2.23
CA ASP A 69 -19.45 -20.91 2.09
C ASP A 69 -19.73 -21.91 0.95
N PRO A 70 -19.02 -21.81 -0.21
CA PRO A 70 -19.29 -22.66 -1.37
C PRO A 70 -18.92 -24.13 -1.14
N ALA A 71 -18.26 -24.47 -0.04
CA ALA A 71 -18.00 -25.85 0.37
C ALA A 71 -19.17 -26.48 1.16
N LYS A 72 -20.18 -25.71 1.58
CA LYS A 72 -21.34 -26.24 2.31
C LYS A 72 -22.35 -26.92 1.39
N SER A 73 -22.91 -28.03 1.88
CA SER A 73 -24.02 -28.72 1.23
C SER A 73 -25.29 -27.86 1.20
N PHE A 74 -26.08 -28.01 0.13
CA PHE A 74 -27.40 -27.40 -0.03
C PHE A 74 -28.51 -28.43 0.21
N SER A 75 -29.73 -27.95 0.48
CA SER A 75 -30.92 -28.78 0.57
C SER A 75 -31.19 -29.46 -0.77
N VAL A 76 -31.30 -30.78 -0.76
CA VAL A 76 -31.82 -31.56 -1.91
C VAL A 76 -33.35 -31.51 -2.01
N ASN A 77 -34.03 -30.98 -0.98
CA ASN A 77 -35.47 -30.77 -0.99
C ASN A 77 -35.79 -29.38 -1.57
N PRO A 78 -36.72 -29.29 -2.54
CA PRO A 78 -37.28 -28.04 -3.07
C PRO A 78 -37.75 -27.03 -2.01
N LEU A 79 -37.73 -25.74 -2.35
CA LEU A 79 -38.24 -24.63 -1.52
C LEU A 79 -39.71 -24.90 -1.10
N SER A 80 -40.52 -25.37 -2.04
CA SER A 80 -41.93 -25.74 -1.87
C SER A 80 -42.19 -27.08 -1.16
N GLN A 81 -41.12 -27.86 -0.88
CA GLN A 81 -41.19 -29.18 -0.25
C GLN A 81 -40.41 -29.27 1.08
N LEU A 82 -39.94 -28.13 1.59
CA LEU A 82 -39.75 -27.96 3.02
C LEU A 82 -41.11 -28.07 3.74
N ASP A 83 -41.12 -28.10 5.07
CA ASP A 83 -42.38 -28.31 5.79
C ASP A 83 -43.41 -27.21 5.50
N GLY A 84 -44.70 -27.48 5.79
CA GLY A 84 -45.85 -26.65 5.37
C GLY A 84 -45.91 -25.23 5.95
N SER A 85 -44.80 -24.77 6.53
CA SER A 85 -44.46 -23.41 6.89
C SER A 85 -44.25 -22.49 5.68
N VAL A 86 -44.02 -23.02 4.48
CA VAL A 86 -43.60 -22.22 3.32
C VAL A 86 -44.78 -21.86 2.42
N GLU A 87 -45.14 -20.57 2.38
CA GLU A 87 -46.04 -20.02 1.37
C GLU A 87 -45.21 -19.34 0.26
N ILE A 88 -45.34 -19.84 -0.98
CA ILE A 88 -44.80 -19.19 -2.18
C ILE A 88 -45.98 -18.63 -2.96
N SER A 89 -45.90 -17.36 -3.39
CA SER A 89 -46.88 -16.74 -4.25
C SER A 89 -46.20 -15.93 -5.35
N PHE A 90 -46.78 -15.88 -6.55
CA PHE A 90 -46.22 -15.14 -7.67
C PHE A 90 -47.26 -14.25 -8.33
N ARG A 91 -46.86 -13.01 -8.62
CA ARG A 91 -47.63 -12.02 -9.40
C ARG A 91 -46.87 -11.74 -10.69
N SER A 92 -47.47 -12.05 -11.83
CA SER A 92 -46.97 -11.61 -13.14
C SER A 92 -47.05 -10.08 -13.23
N ILE A 93 -45.93 -9.45 -13.57
CA ILE A 93 -45.83 -8.04 -13.91
C ILE A 93 -45.70 -7.94 -15.44
N VAL A 94 -46.42 -7.01 -16.06
CA VAL A 94 -46.30 -6.77 -17.51
C VAL A 94 -44.95 -6.12 -17.77
N LEU A 95 -44.10 -6.71 -18.62
CA LEU A 95 -42.75 -6.21 -18.92
C LEU A 95 -42.78 -5.07 -19.97
N ASP A 96 -43.42 -3.96 -19.61
CA ASP A 96 -43.54 -2.74 -20.39
C ASP A 96 -42.82 -1.54 -19.74
N GLU A 97 -42.82 -0.39 -20.40
CA GLU A 97 -42.24 0.85 -19.86
C GLU A 97 -42.94 1.33 -18.55
N ASN A 98 -44.09 0.74 -18.17
CA ASN A 98 -44.82 1.10 -16.95
C ASN A 98 -44.42 0.25 -15.72
N VAL A 99 -43.54 -0.75 -15.87
CA VAL A 99 -42.88 -1.44 -14.72
C VAL A 99 -42.21 -0.40 -13.82
N ILE A 100 -41.46 0.50 -14.45
CA ILE A 100 -40.78 1.67 -13.85
C ILE A 100 -41.76 2.52 -13.05
N ALA A 101 -43.03 2.56 -13.41
CA ALA A 101 -43.99 3.50 -12.86
C ALA A 101 -44.89 2.91 -11.74
N THR A 102 -45.28 1.63 -11.80
CA THR A 102 -46.56 1.18 -11.20
C THR A 102 -46.54 0.04 -10.17
N ASP A 103 -45.59 -0.91 -10.18
CA ASP A 103 -45.80 -2.20 -9.49
C ASP A 103 -44.83 -2.51 -8.30
N THR A 104 -45.38 -2.69 -7.09
CA THR A 104 -44.66 -2.98 -5.81
C THR A 104 -43.56 -1.99 -5.38
N ARG A 105 -42.73 -2.38 -4.39
CA ARG A 105 -41.59 -1.64 -3.83
C ARG A 105 -40.35 -1.57 -4.74
N PHE A 106 -40.37 -2.27 -5.88
CA PHE A 106 -39.28 -2.34 -6.85
C PHE A 106 -39.49 -1.38 -8.03
N LYS A 107 -40.09 -0.22 -7.74
CA LYS A 107 -40.26 0.87 -8.70
C LYS A 107 -38.88 1.44 -9.05
N GLY A 108 -38.54 1.51 -10.33
CA GLY A 108 -37.20 1.89 -10.82
C GLY A 108 -36.30 0.72 -11.23
N VAL A 109 -36.57 -0.50 -10.73
CA VAL A 109 -35.72 -1.69 -10.92
C VAL A 109 -35.92 -2.36 -12.29
N LEU A 110 -36.09 -1.58 -13.38
CA LEU A 110 -36.13 -2.04 -14.78
C LEU A 110 -36.10 -0.86 -15.77
N ASP A 111 -34.92 -0.31 -16.06
CA ASP A 111 -34.72 0.84 -16.97
C ASP A 111 -35.10 0.58 -18.44
N SER A 112 -35.20 1.62 -19.26
CA SER A 112 -35.74 1.54 -20.61
C SER A 112 -34.80 0.84 -21.62
N GLN A 113 -33.49 1.01 -21.47
CA GLN A 113 -32.48 0.44 -22.37
C GLN A 113 -32.24 -1.04 -22.05
N SER A 114 -32.11 -1.39 -20.78
CA SER A 114 -31.99 -2.76 -20.30
C SER A 114 -33.27 -3.56 -20.52
N LEU A 115 -34.46 -2.94 -20.40
CA LEU A 115 -35.73 -3.52 -20.84
C LEU A 115 -35.67 -3.92 -22.33
N GLN A 116 -35.02 -3.12 -23.18
CA GLN A 116 -34.80 -3.48 -24.59
C GLN A 116 -33.73 -4.59 -24.74
N MET A 117 -32.59 -4.52 -24.04
CA MET A 117 -31.58 -5.60 -24.05
C MET A 117 -32.15 -6.95 -23.65
N LEU A 118 -33.07 -6.97 -22.67
CA LEU A 118 -33.77 -8.16 -22.22
C LEU A 118 -34.76 -8.68 -23.26
N ARG A 119 -35.51 -7.80 -23.92
CA ARG A 119 -36.38 -8.16 -25.06
C ARG A 119 -35.58 -8.73 -26.23
N ASP A 120 -34.40 -8.17 -26.53
CA ASP A 120 -33.49 -8.67 -27.56
C ASP A 120 -32.88 -10.05 -27.18
N ALA A 121 -32.72 -10.31 -25.87
CA ALA A 121 -32.41 -11.63 -25.30
C ALA A 121 -33.65 -12.54 -25.11
N ALA A 122 -34.81 -12.16 -25.66
CA ALA A 122 -36.10 -12.85 -25.62
C ALA A 122 -36.79 -13.01 -24.24
N TYR A 123 -36.38 -12.24 -23.23
CA TYR A 123 -37.13 -12.10 -21.97
C TYR A 123 -38.33 -11.17 -22.17
N THR A 124 -39.54 -11.70 -21.94
CA THR A 124 -40.82 -11.00 -22.23
C THR A 124 -41.78 -10.97 -21.03
N GLN A 125 -41.46 -11.67 -19.94
CA GLN A 125 -42.31 -11.77 -18.76
C GLN A 125 -41.49 -11.49 -17.49
N LEU A 126 -42.08 -10.72 -16.58
CA LEU A 126 -41.55 -10.47 -15.24
C LEU A 126 -42.52 -11.04 -14.20
N TYR A 127 -41.98 -11.57 -13.10
CA TYR A 127 -42.76 -12.07 -11.97
C TYR A 127 -42.15 -11.56 -10.66
N CYS A 128 -42.99 -11.00 -9.79
CA CYS A 128 -42.66 -10.81 -8.39
C CYS A 128 -43.06 -12.08 -7.62
N VAL A 129 -42.10 -12.70 -6.93
CA VAL A 129 -42.27 -13.94 -6.17
C VAL A 129 -42.14 -13.63 -4.68
N SER A 130 -43.26 -13.62 -3.96
CA SER A 130 -43.30 -13.53 -2.50
C SER A 130 -43.07 -14.92 -1.89
N ILE A 131 -42.17 -14.99 -0.91
CA ILE A 131 -41.83 -16.17 -0.13
C ILE A 131 -41.99 -15.81 1.35
N ARG A 132 -42.89 -16.52 2.03
CA ARG A 132 -43.23 -16.33 3.45
C ARG A 132 -43.02 -17.62 4.22
N HIS A 133 -42.35 -17.53 5.37
CA HIS A 133 -42.20 -18.66 6.30
C HIS A 133 -43.09 -18.51 7.54
N THR A 134 -44.28 -19.11 7.50
CA THR A 134 -45.36 -18.94 8.47
C THR A 134 -45.09 -19.55 9.86
N ASN A 135 -44.18 -20.53 9.98
CA ASN A 135 -43.78 -21.12 11.27
C ASN A 135 -42.37 -20.70 11.74
N LEU A 136 -41.92 -19.46 11.45
CA LEU A 136 -40.67 -18.89 12.02
C LEU A 136 -40.62 -18.88 13.57
N LEU A 137 -41.74 -19.19 14.23
CA LEU A 137 -42.02 -18.94 15.64
C LEU A 137 -41.95 -20.20 16.54
N ALA A 138 -41.77 -21.41 15.97
CA ALA A 138 -42.19 -22.64 16.65
C ALA A 138 -41.13 -23.34 17.54
N ASN A 139 -39.88 -23.46 17.10
CA ASN A 139 -38.93 -24.45 17.68
C ASN A 139 -37.47 -23.96 17.84
N GLY A 140 -37.18 -22.66 17.74
CA GLY A 140 -35.80 -22.14 17.83
C GLY A 140 -34.89 -22.61 16.68
N VAL A 141 -35.47 -22.80 15.49
CA VAL A 141 -34.78 -23.28 14.29
C VAL A 141 -34.41 -22.08 13.42
N ASN A 142 -33.22 -21.51 13.63
CA ASN A 142 -32.65 -20.41 12.82
C ASN A 142 -32.22 -20.88 11.40
N ASN A 143 -32.84 -21.93 10.85
CA ASN A 143 -32.32 -22.69 9.69
C ASN A 143 -33.42 -23.22 8.74
N LEU A 144 -34.46 -22.42 8.49
CA LEU A 144 -35.34 -22.59 7.33
C LEU A 144 -35.29 -21.32 6.49
N PHE A 145 -34.68 -21.47 5.31
CA PHE A 145 -34.20 -20.45 4.38
C PHE A 145 -32.94 -19.67 4.74
N TRP A 146 -31.93 -19.89 3.90
CA TRP A 146 -30.89 -18.92 3.58
C TRP A 146 -31.06 -18.50 2.11
N LEU A 147 -31.69 -17.34 1.88
CA LEU A 147 -30.96 -16.29 1.15
C LEU A 147 -30.27 -15.50 2.27
N TYR A 148 -28.98 -15.20 2.15
CA TYR A 148 -28.03 -15.36 3.26
C TYR A 148 -28.18 -14.45 4.52
N PRO A 149 -28.63 -14.98 5.68
CA PRO A 149 -28.78 -14.27 6.97
C PRO A 149 -27.89 -14.84 8.10
N HIS A 150 -27.36 -14.03 9.02
CA HIS A 150 -25.97 -14.27 9.49
C HIS A 150 -25.71 -14.10 11.01
N ASP A 151 -25.40 -15.18 11.75
CA ASP A 151 -25.00 -15.15 13.19
C ASP A 151 -23.94 -16.21 13.67
N GLN A 152 -23.42 -17.07 12.79
CA GLN A 152 -22.26 -17.98 12.99
C GLN A 152 -22.27 -19.07 14.10
N THR A 153 -23.39 -19.49 14.70
CA THR A 153 -23.36 -20.68 15.59
C THR A 153 -24.55 -21.63 15.42
N TRP A 154 -24.43 -22.84 15.99
CA TRP A 154 -25.44 -23.61 16.74
C TRP A 154 -25.29 -25.14 16.61
N HIS A 155 -26.08 -25.87 17.41
CA HIS A 155 -25.85 -27.26 17.81
C HIS A 155 -26.80 -28.27 17.13
N GLU A 156 -26.47 -29.57 17.23
CA GLU A 156 -27.30 -30.68 16.77
C GLU A 156 -28.65 -30.77 17.51
N ILE A 157 -29.77 -30.82 16.78
CA ILE A 157 -31.11 -31.07 17.31
C ILE A 157 -31.60 -32.43 16.83
N THR A 158 -31.42 -33.47 17.66
CA THR A 158 -32.15 -34.74 17.48
C THR A 158 -33.54 -34.62 18.08
N SER A 159 -34.56 -35.15 17.39
CA SER A 159 -35.94 -35.07 17.86
C SER A 159 -36.16 -35.97 19.08
N ALA A 160 -36.66 -35.38 20.17
CA ALA A 160 -36.95 -36.09 21.42
C ALA A 160 -38.21 -36.99 21.28
N GLY A 161 -38.07 -38.13 20.59
CA GLY A 161 -39.20 -39.01 20.28
C GLY A 161 -38.92 -40.49 20.00
N ALA A 162 -37.68 -40.90 19.68
CA ALA A 162 -37.35 -42.30 19.43
C ALA A 162 -35.92 -42.67 19.84
N ALA A 163 -35.72 -43.88 20.38
CA ALA A 163 -34.40 -44.42 20.68
C ALA A 163 -33.70 -44.93 19.39
N PRO A 164 -32.37 -44.81 19.26
CA PRO A 164 -31.67 -45.08 18.00
C PRO A 164 -31.58 -46.57 17.67
N ALA A 165 -32.20 -46.97 16.55
CA ALA A 165 -32.10 -48.30 15.98
C ALA A 165 -30.87 -48.44 15.05
N SER A 166 -29.69 -48.52 15.67
CA SER A 166 -28.45 -49.13 15.13
C SER A 166 -28.00 -48.81 13.68
N GLY A 167 -26.93 -48.02 13.54
CA GLY A 167 -26.04 -48.09 12.37
C GLY A 167 -25.32 -46.77 12.04
N PRO A 168 -24.01 -46.79 11.71
CA PRO A 168 -23.31 -45.62 11.18
C PRO A 168 -23.67 -45.43 9.69
N GLY A 169 -24.78 -44.73 9.43
CA GLY A 169 -25.19 -44.37 8.08
C GLY A 169 -24.32 -43.25 7.52
N VAL A 170 -23.50 -43.56 6.50
CA VAL A 170 -22.72 -42.56 5.77
C VAL A 170 -23.65 -41.58 5.07
N VAL A 171 -23.50 -40.28 5.35
CA VAL A 171 -24.16 -39.22 4.58
C VAL A 171 -23.45 -39.11 3.22
N PRO A 172 -24.14 -39.26 2.09
CA PRO A 172 -23.52 -39.16 0.77
C PRO A 172 -23.20 -37.69 0.43
N THR A 173 -21.92 -37.34 0.47
CA THR A 173 -21.43 -36.04 0.00
C THR A 173 -21.45 -35.99 -1.52
N HIS A 174 -22.11 -34.99 -2.10
CA HIS A 174 -22.08 -34.73 -3.54
C HIS A 174 -21.23 -33.51 -3.87
N THR A 175 -20.13 -33.73 -4.60
CA THR A 175 -19.40 -32.69 -5.33
C THR A 175 -19.94 -32.64 -6.77
N LEU A 176 -20.08 -31.44 -7.33
CA LEU A 176 -20.58 -31.27 -8.71
C LEU A 176 -19.73 -32.04 -9.73
N ASN A 177 -20.40 -32.83 -10.57
CA ASN A 177 -19.84 -33.46 -11.77
C ASN A 177 -20.97 -33.63 -12.80
N ARG A 178 -20.61 -33.51 -14.08
CA ARG A 178 -21.48 -33.40 -15.28
C ARG A 178 -22.88 -34.03 -15.17
N VAL A 179 -23.90 -33.22 -15.48
CA VAL A 179 -25.29 -33.64 -15.69
C VAL A 179 -25.57 -33.89 -17.18
N GLU A 180 -26.60 -34.70 -17.46
CA GLU A 180 -27.02 -35.13 -18.80
C GLU A 180 -27.70 -34.01 -19.62
N PRO A 181 -27.67 -34.05 -20.97
CA PRO A 181 -28.38 -33.10 -21.82
C PRO A 181 -29.89 -33.05 -21.54
N GLY A 182 -30.43 -31.85 -21.31
CA GLY A 182 -31.89 -31.61 -21.23
C GLY A 182 -32.49 -31.46 -19.83
N LYS A 183 -31.67 -31.24 -18.78
CA LYS A 183 -32.13 -30.78 -17.45
C LYS A 183 -31.69 -29.33 -17.23
N ILE A 184 -32.52 -28.54 -16.55
CA ILE A 184 -32.22 -27.14 -16.21
C ILE A 184 -31.41 -27.10 -14.91
N THR A 185 -30.30 -26.37 -14.91
CA THR A 185 -29.34 -26.28 -13.80
C THR A 185 -29.07 -24.81 -13.44
N SER A 186 -29.66 -24.32 -12.36
CA SER A 186 -29.46 -22.93 -11.91
C SER A 186 -28.00 -22.61 -11.53
N ASN A 187 -27.27 -23.59 -11.02
CA ASN A 187 -25.83 -23.53 -10.76
C ASN A 187 -24.98 -23.21 -12.00
N GLU A 188 -25.49 -23.45 -13.20
CA GLU A 188 -24.74 -23.21 -14.43
C GLU A 188 -25.22 -21.93 -15.12
N ILE A 189 -26.50 -21.56 -15.00
CA ILE A 189 -27.17 -20.52 -15.82
C ILE A 189 -26.69 -19.07 -15.59
N GLN A 190 -26.80 -18.51 -14.38
CA GLN A 190 -26.34 -17.14 -14.11
C GLN A 190 -24.81 -17.08 -14.14
N ASP A 191 -24.15 -18.10 -13.58
CA ASP A 191 -22.70 -18.27 -13.64
C ASP A 191 -22.21 -18.38 -15.11
N ASP A 192 -22.98 -18.95 -16.04
CA ASP A 192 -22.68 -18.97 -17.50
C ASP A 192 -22.92 -17.60 -18.15
N GLN A 193 -23.87 -16.78 -17.69
CA GLN A 193 -23.95 -15.39 -18.15
C GLN A 193 -22.71 -14.61 -17.74
N ILE A 194 -22.32 -14.65 -16.47
CA ILE A 194 -21.08 -14.05 -15.96
C ILE A 194 -19.88 -14.52 -16.78
N ARG A 195 -19.72 -15.84 -16.99
CA ARG A 195 -18.64 -16.43 -17.80
C ARG A 195 -18.72 -16.01 -19.29
N THR A 196 -19.91 -15.86 -19.85
CA THR A 196 -20.10 -15.48 -21.27
C THR A 196 -19.82 -14.00 -21.48
N VAL A 197 -20.26 -13.15 -20.55
CA VAL A 197 -19.99 -11.70 -20.53
C VAL A 197 -18.48 -11.45 -20.42
N LEU A 198 -17.79 -12.11 -19.49
CA LEU A 198 -16.32 -12.07 -19.40
C LEU A 198 -15.63 -12.59 -20.68
N ARG A 199 -16.07 -13.72 -21.25
CA ARG A 199 -15.49 -14.26 -22.49
C ARG A 199 -15.67 -13.34 -23.70
N ASN A 200 -16.86 -12.79 -23.89
CA ASN A 200 -17.21 -12.00 -25.07
C ASN A 200 -16.55 -10.62 -25.05
N MET A 201 -16.27 -10.08 -23.86
CA MET A 201 -15.68 -8.75 -23.69
C MET A 201 -14.16 -8.77 -23.43
N ASN A 202 -13.43 -9.84 -23.78
CA ASN A 202 -11.97 -9.94 -23.58
C ASN A 202 -11.51 -9.88 -22.11
N GLY A 203 -12.35 -10.37 -21.18
CA GLY A 203 -12.01 -10.54 -19.77
C GLY A 203 -10.97 -11.65 -19.52
N PRO A 204 -10.59 -11.90 -18.25
CA PRO A 204 -9.54 -12.85 -17.90
C PRO A 204 -9.78 -14.26 -18.43
N ASN A 205 -8.69 -14.91 -18.87
CA ASN A 205 -8.71 -16.19 -19.57
C ASN A 205 -9.46 -17.29 -18.79
N ILE A 206 -10.71 -17.53 -19.17
CA ILE A 206 -11.61 -18.47 -18.49
C ILE A 206 -11.14 -19.92 -18.70
N ILE A 207 -10.50 -20.46 -17.67
CA ILE A 207 -10.23 -21.90 -17.55
C ILE A 207 -11.57 -22.64 -17.44
N GLU A 208 -11.76 -23.69 -18.24
CA GLU A 208 -12.95 -24.53 -18.21
C GLU A 208 -12.97 -25.35 -16.90
N GLY A 209 -13.88 -25.01 -15.98
CA GLY A 209 -13.92 -25.53 -14.61
C GLY A 209 -13.07 -24.76 -13.60
N GLY A 210 -12.42 -23.65 -14.01
CA GLY A 210 -11.78 -22.70 -13.12
C GLY A 210 -12.77 -21.77 -12.40
N GLN A 211 -12.27 -21.02 -11.43
CA GLN A 211 -13.05 -20.16 -10.55
C GLN A 211 -12.52 -18.71 -10.61
N TYR A 212 -13.38 -17.71 -10.35
CA TYR A 212 -13.18 -16.34 -10.85
C TYR A 212 -12.94 -15.24 -9.81
N CYS A 213 -12.87 -15.54 -8.51
CA CYS A 213 -12.38 -14.53 -7.56
C CYS A 213 -10.85 -14.49 -7.57
N TYR A 214 -10.25 -13.38 -7.11
CA TYR A 214 -8.81 -13.36 -6.80
C TYR A 214 -8.53 -13.94 -5.43
N ARG A 215 -7.33 -14.51 -5.27
CA ARG A 215 -6.81 -14.90 -3.97
C ARG A 215 -6.59 -13.65 -3.13
N LEU A 216 -7.16 -13.64 -1.92
CA LEU A 216 -6.81 -12.63 -0.92
C LEU A 216 -5.55 -13.05 -0.15
N THR A 217 -4.69 -12.07 0.09
CA THR A 217 -3.58 -12.16 1.04
C THR A 217 -4.04 -11.57 2.40
N GLU A 218 -3.12 -11.38 3.35
CA GLU A 218 -3.44 -10.78 4.65
C GLU A 218 -3.93 -9.32 4.49
N ASP A 219 -3.26 -8.54 3.62
CA ASP A 219 -3.54 -7.11 3.41
C ASP A 219 -4.12 -6.78 2.02
N ASP A 220 -3.89 -7.61 1.00
CA ASP A 220 -4.01 -7.22 -0.41
C ASP A 220 -4.75 -8.23 -1.30
N VAL A 221 -5.21 -7.81 -2.48
CA VAL A 221 -5.82 -8.66 -3.51
C VAL A 221 -4.73 -9.15 -4.47
N ASP A 222 -4.49 -10.47 -4.56
CA ASP A 222 -3.58 -11.00 -5.57
C ASP A 222 -4.28 -11.14 -6.93
N HIS A 223 -4.28 -10.04 -7.68
CA HIS A 223 -4.73 -9.96 -9.08
C HIS A 223 -4.03 -10.96 -10.04
N THR A 224 -3.04 -11.72 -9.58
CA THR A 224 -2.29 -12.70 -10.37
C THR A 224 -2.62 -14.17 -10.06
N GLU A 225 -3.45 -14.43 -9.05
CA GLU A 225 -3.86 -15.79 -8.67
C GLU A 225 -5.38 -15.88 -8.51
N ALA A 226 -6.02 -16.68 -9.37
CA ALA A 226 -7.42 -17.00 -9.21
C ALA A 226 -7.62 -17.94 -8.01
N ASP A 227 -8.56 -17.62 -7.13
CA ASP A 227 -8.92 -18.50 -6.01
C ASP A 227 -9.74 -19.70 -6.53
N LEU A 228 -9.05 -20.82 -6.73
CA LEU A 228 -9.64 -22.09 -7.18
C LEU A 228 -10.56 -22.76 -6.13
N MET A 229 -10.72 -22.16 -4.94
CA MET A 229 -11.60 -22.60 -3.87
C MET A 229 -12.83 -21.69 -3.66
N ASN A 230 -12.84 -20.47 -4.21
CA ASN A 230 -13.98 -19.55 -4.17
C ASN A 230 -14.29 -18.96 -5.56
N PRO A 231 -15.36 -19.39 -6.24
CA PRO A 231 -15.77 -18.77 -7.49
C PRO A 231 -16.61 -17.50 -7.26
N ILE A 232 -16.62 -16.64 -8.28
CA ILE A 232 -17.82 -15.83 -8.58
C ILE A 232 -18.96 -16.83 -8.80
N GLN A 233 -19.97 -16.75 -7.96
CA GLN A 233 -21.22 -17.48 -8.08
C GLN A 233 -22.37 -16.46 -8.06
N ALA A 234 -23.53 -16.87 -8.55
CA ALA A 234 -24.78 -16.18 -8.25
C ALA A 234 -25.12 -16.28 -6.75
N TYR A 235 -24.57 -15.37 -5.94
CA TYR A 235 -25.02 -15.10 -4.57
C TYR A 235 -26.21 -14.15 -4.62
N HIS A 236 -27.19 -14.30 -3.73
CA HIS A 236 -28.31 -13.36 -3.60
C HIS A 236 -28.46 -13.06 -2.09
N PRO A 237 -27.79 -12.02 -1.56
CA PRO A 237 -27.68 -11.79 -0.12
C PRO A 237 -29.00 -11.27 0.47
N VAL A 238 -29.42 -11.82 1.61
CA VAL A 238 -30.64 -11.37 2.32
C VAL A 238 -30.39 -11.36 3.82
N VAL A 239 -29.99 -10.21 4.36
CA VAL A 239 -29.54 -10.09 5.75
C VAL A 239 -30.74 -9.99 6.69
N TYR A 240 -30.82 -10.95 7.62
CA TYR A 240 -31.76 -10.96 8.72
C TYR A 240 -31.17 -10.27 9.96
N TYR A 241 -31.99 -9.46 10.62
CA TYR A 241 -31.72 -8.99 11.98
C TYR A 241 -32.75 -9.56 12.95
N GLU A 242 -32.31 -10.42 13.89
CA GLU A 242 -33.15 -10.93 15.00
C GLU A 242 -33.83 -9.77 15.74
N GLN A 243 -33.08 -8.70 15.98
CA GLN A 243 -33.56 -7.40 16.42
C GLN A 243 -33.06 -6.35 15.43
N CYS A 244 -33.90 -5.96 14.47
CA CYS A 244 -33.52 -4.92 13.52
C CYS A 244 -33.38 -3.57 14.24
N PRO A 245 -32.26 -2.83 14.06
CA PRO A 245 -32.15 -1.49 14.60
C PRO A 245 -33.21 -0.57 13.97
N PRO A 246 -33.81 0.37 14.72
CA PRO A 246 -34.79 1.31 14.19
C PRO A 246 -34.17 2.28 13.17
N TYR A 247 -32.89 2.60 13.37
CA TYR A 247 -32.08 3.48 12.54
C TYR A 247 -30.75 2.79 12.17
N LEU A 248 -30.36 2.89 10.90
CA LEU A 248 -29.21 2.21 10.33
C LEU A 248 -27.92 3.00 10.55
N ASN A 249 -27.19 2.72 11.63
CA ASN A 249 -25.77 3.09 11.71
C ASN A 249 -24.97 2.44 10.55
N MET A 250 -24.10 3.22 9.90
CA MET A 250 -23.35 2.81 8.71
C MET A 250 -21.86 3.11 8.86
N GLY A 251 -21.04 2.31 8.18
CA GLY A 251 -19.76 2.75 7.66
C GLY A 251 -19.94 3.08 6.19
N HIS A 252 -19.44 4.22 5.76
CA HIS A 252 -19.50 4.73 4.39
C HIS A 252 -18.07 4.89 3.89
N LEU A 253 -17.73 4.22 2.79
CA LEU A 253 -16.51 4.43 2.04
C LEU A 253 -16.91 5.08 0.72
N THR A 254 -16.18 6.10 0.28
CA THR A 254 -16.32 6.66 -1.06
C THR A 254 -14.98 6.63 -1.77
N ASP A 255 -14.99 6.69 -3.10
CA ASP A 255 -13.78 6.85 -3.92
C ASP A 255 -12.69 5.82 -3.51
N ILE A 256 -12.92 4.54 -3.81
CA ILE A 256 -12.02 3.43 -3.39
C ILE A 256 -10.86 3.15 -4.36
N HIS A 257 -10.91 3.62 -5.62
CA HIS A 257 -9.78 3.60 -6.58
C HIS A 257 -9.03 2.25 -6.68
N LEU A 258 -9.75 1.15 -6.89
CA LEU A 258 -9.15 -0.18 -7.01
C LEU A 258 -8.45 -0.36 -8.36
N ALA A 259 -7.17 -0.78 -8.35
CA ALA A 259 -6.27 -0.56 -9.49
C ALA A 259 -5.12 -1.59 -9.66
N ALA A 260 -5.30 -2.62 -10.48
CA ALA A 260 -4.34 -3.71 -10.72
C ALA A 260 -2.99 -3.24 -11.33
N ARG A 261 -2.98 -2.12 -12.07
CA ARG A 261 -1.74 -1.46 -12.54
C ARG A 261 -0.92 -0.89 -11.38
N GLN A 262 -1.52 -0.45 -10.28
CA GLN A 262 -0.76 -0.12 -9.07
C GLN A 262 -0.07 -1.37 -8.50
N THR A 263 -0.69 -2.55 -8.60
CA THR A 263 -0.12 -3.84 -8.18
C THR A 263 1.02 -4.33 -9.10
N VAL A 264 1.05 -3.91 -10.37
CA VAL A 264 2.25 -4.02 -11.23
C VAL A 264 3.34 -3.06 -10.73
N LEU A 265 2.98 -1.79 -10.55
CA LEU A 265 3.90 -0.72 -10.21
C LEU A 265 4.51 -0.84 -8.79
N SER A 266 3.83 -1.52 -7.86
CA SER A 266 4.35 -1.78 -6.51
C SER A 266 5.64 -2.62 -6.50
N ARG A 267 5.94 -3.28 -7.61
CA ARG A 267 7.17 -4.06 -7.85
C ARG A 267 8.32 -3.20 -8.37
N CYS A 268 8.09 -1.90 -8.65
CA CYS A 268 9.06 -1.03 -9.29
C CYS A 268 10.19 -0.61 -8.34
N GLU A 269 11.42 -1.00 -8.68
CA GLU A 269 12.60 -0.71 -7.87
C GLU A 269 13.20 0.69 -8.11
N ALA A 270 12.61 1.49 -9.01
CA ALA A 270 13.06 2.84 -9.30
C ALA A 270 13.02 3.74 -8.05
N ARG A 271 14.01 4.61 -7.92
CA ARG A 271 14.14 5.64 -6.87
C ARG A 271 14.28 7.02 -7.52
N VAL A 272 14.14 8.11 -6.77
CA VAL A 272 14.48 9.45 -7.32
C VAL A 272 16.00 9.54 -7.51
N ILE A 273 16.76 9.10 -6.51
CA ILE A 273 18.22 8.95 -6.53
C ILE A 273 18.52 7.46 -6.66
N GLU A 274 19.15 7.04 -7.76
CA GLU A 274 19.57 5.64 -7.97
C GLU A 274 20.86 5.32 -7.22
N TYR A 275 21.07 4.04 -6.91
CA TYR A 275 22.28 3.55 -6.24
C TYR A 275 22.86 2.34 -7.00
N PRO A 276 24.15 2.02 -6.81
CA PRO A 276 24.64 0.66 -7.05
C PRO A 276 23.73 -0.33 -6.33
N PHE A 277 23.38 -1.45 -6.97
CA PHE A 277 22.57 -2.47 -6.29
C PHE A 277 23.35 -3.04 -5.10
N GLU A 278 22.65 -3.25 -3.98
CA GLU A 278 23.05 -4.29 -3.04
C GLU A 278 23.22 -5.59 -3.84
N THR A 279 24.45 -6.09 -3.92
CA THR A 279 24.69 -7.43 -4.46
C THR A 279 24.10 -8.41 -3.48
N VAL A 280 22.87 -8.87 -3.76
CA VAL A 280 22.07 -9.72 -2.87
C VAL A 280 22.92 -10.88 -2.38
N ALA A 281 23.35 -10.78 -1.12
CA ALA A 281 24.11 -11.82 -0.46
C ALA A 281 23.25 -13.08 -0.51
N ALA A 282 23.73 -14.09 -1.26
CA ALA A 282 22.88 -15.20 -1.67
C ALA A 282 22.26 -15.86 -0.43
N GLN A 283 20.92 -15.81 -0.35
CA GLN A 283 20.15 -16.43 0.72
C GLN A 283 20.63 -17.88 0.90
N PRO A 284 21.08 -18.28 2.10
CA PRO A 284 21.67 -19.60 2.30
C PRO A 284 20.61 -20.66 2.01
N SER A 285 20.83 -21.44 0.95
CA SER A 285 19.85 -22.42 0.47
C SER A 285 19.56 -23.48 1.52
N GLU A 286 18.29 -23.71 1.81
CA GLU A 286 17.87 -24.68 2.81
C GLU A 286 18.29 -26.11 2.43
N GLY A 287 19.08 -26.74 3.31
CA GLY A 287 18.99 -28.17 3.62
C GLY A 287 19.14 -29.18 2.46
N ALA A 288 20.37 -29.41 2.00
CA ALA A 288 20.76 -30.68 1.41
C ALA A 288 21.80 -31.40 2.32
N PRO A 289 21.57 -32.66 2.75
CA PRO A 289 22.49 -33.34 3.67
C PRO A 289 23.78 -33.78 2.95
N PRO A 290 24.96 -33.65 3.59
CA PRO A 290 26.23 -34.04 2.98
C PRO A 290 26.34 -35.56 2.87
N SER A 291 26.61 -36.04 1.65
CA SER A 291 27.00 -37.43 1.41
C SER A 291 28.49 -37.61 1.68
N SER A 292 28.84 -38.70 2.38
CA SER A 292 30.21 -39.02 2.76
C SER A 292 30.97 -39.71 1.63
N GLU A 293 32.15 -39.20 1.25
CA GLU A 293 33.13 -39.97 0.49
C GLU A 293 34.57 -39.63 0.91
N THR A 294 35.46 -40.62 0.86
CA THR A 294 36.76 -40.60 1.55
C THR A 294 37.92 -40.57 0.55
N PRO A 295 38.88 -39.62 0.66
CA PRO A 295 40.11 -39.68 -0.11
C PRO A 295 40.98 -40.85 0.35
N SER A 296 41.43 -41.70 -0.57
CA SER A 296 42.41 -42.75 -0.28
C SER A 296 43.83 -42.24 -0.49
N GLU A 297 44.73 -42.51 0.46
CA GLU A 297 46.16 -42.27 0.28
C GLU A 297 46.79 -43.22 -0.75
N THR A 298 47.98 -42.89 -1.25
CA THR A 298 48.88 -43.85 -1.90
C THR A 298 50.31 -43.56 -1.44
N GLN A 299 51.01 -44.61 -1.02
CA GLN A 299 52.28 -44.55 -0.29
C GLN A 299 53.50 -44.42 -1.21
N SER A 300 54.64 -44.00 -0.65
CA SER A 300 55.95 -44.49 -1.09
C SER A 300 56.92 -44.74 0.06
N ASP A 301 57.47 -45.96 0.05
CA ASP A 301 58.63 -46.45 0.81
C ASP A 301 59.91 -45.59 0.62
N SER A 302 60.98 -45.69 1.43
CA SER A 302 61.22 -46.28 2.77
C SER A 302 62.66 -45.93 3.23
N GLN A 303 62.98 -46.13 4.52
CA GLN A 303 64.14 -46.92 5.04
C GLN A 303 64.49 -46.57 6.50
N SER A 304 64.97 -47.57 7.25
CA SER A 304 65.47 -47.41 8.63
C SER A 304 66.68 -48.32 8.87
N PRO A 305 67.70 -47.84 9.60
CA PRO A 305 68.32 -48.68 10.64
C PRO A 305 68.88 -47.86 11.84
N PRO A 306 69.40 -48.50 12.91
CA PRO A 306 68.85 -49.62 13.69
C PRO A 306 68.70 -49.24 15.19
N SER A 307 68.03 -50.08 16.00
CA SER A 307 67.76 -49.79 17.42
C SER A 307 68.96 -49.96 18.37
N PRO A 308 69.15 -49.02 19.32
CA PRO A 308 69.78 -49.25 20.62
C PRO A 308 68.72 -49.46 21.74
N ALA A 309 69.20 -49.66 22.98
CA ALA A 309 68.42 -50.02 24.18
C ALA A 309 67.47 -48.89 24.68
N PRO A 310 66.53 -49.15 25.63
CA PRO A 310 65.26 -48.42 25.73
C PRO A 310 65.42 -46.94 26.06
N THR A 311 64.67 -46.11 25.33
CA THR A 311 64.76 -44.65 25.35
C THR A 311 63.56 -44.00 26.03
N TYR A 312 63.09 -44.55 27.15
CA TYR A 312 61.93 -44.05 27.89
C TYR A 312 62.04 -44.30 29.40
N ASP A 313 61.40 -43.43 30.18
CA ASP A 313 61.07 -43.62 31.59
C ASP A 313 59.60 -44.02 31.75
N ILE A 314 59.19 -44.47 32.94
CA ILE A 314 57.79 -44.74 33.30
C ILE A 314 57.28 -43.61 34.21
N TYR A 315 56.18 -42.97 33.80
CA TYR A 315 55.43 -42.01 34.61
C TYR A 315 54.20 -42.68 35.21
N VAL A 316 54.11 -42.67 36.55
CA VAL A 316 52.91 -43.11 37.28
C VAL A 316 51.96 -41.94 37.42
N ILE A 317 50.74 -42.05 36.88
CA ILE A 317 49.73 -41.00 36.91
C ILE A 317 49.25 -40.78 38.36
N VAL A 318 49.07 -39.52 38.75
CA VAL A 318 48.60 -39.13 40.09
C VAL A 318 47.31 -38.31 40.02
N SER A 319 46.61 -38.21 41.17
CA SER A 319 45.34 -37.47 41.27
C SER A 319 45.50 -36.00 40.84
N GLY A 320 44.75 -35.59 39.82
CA GLY A 320 44.80 -34.23 39.28
C GLY A 320 45.80 -34.03 38.12
N ASP A 321 46.36 -35.09 37.55
CA ASP A 321 46.95 -35.04 36.21
C ASP A 321 45.90 -35.27 35.10
N TRP A 322 46.21 -34.76 33.91
CA TRP A 322 45.55 -35.04 32.63
C TRP A 322 46.62 -35.06 31.54
N LEU A 323 46.38 -35.70 30.39
CA LEU A 323 47.44 -35.99 29.41
C LEU A 323 48.21 -34.74 28.97
N SER A 324 47.53 -33.61 28.68
CA SER A 324 48.19 -32.36 28.28
C SER A 324 49.15 -31.80 29.35
N LYS A 325 48.83 -31.99 30.64
CA LYS A 325 49.65 -31.57 31.79
C LYS A 325 50.81 -32.52 32.09
N ILE A 326 50.77 -33.76 31.60
CA ILE A 326 51.93 -34.65 31.63
C ILE A 326 52.81 -34.38 30.41
N ALA A 327 52.22 -34.31 29.21
CA ALA A 327 52.90 -34.12 27.94
C ALA A 327 53.74 -32.82 27.89
N SER A 328 53.19 -31.73 28.43
CA SER A 328 53.91 -30.44 28.51
C SER A 328 55.20 -30.51 29.31
N ARG A 329 55.30 -31.40 30.33
CA ARG A 329 56.54 -31.60 31.12
C ARG A 329 57.68 -32.20 30.30
N TYR A 330 57.37 -32.84 29.18
CA TYR A 330 58.32 -33.46 28.26
C TYR A 330 58.37 -32.76 26.90
N GLY A 331 57.76 -31.57 26.78
CA GLY A 331 57.72 -30.78 25.53
C GLY A 331 56.83 -31.37 24.42
N MET A 332 55.84 -32.20 24.78
CA MET A 332 54.97 -32.93 23.84
C MET A 332 53.53 -32.39 23.87
N THR A 333 52.79 -32.56 22.78
CA THR A 333 51.32 -32.43 22.82
C THR A 333 50.69 -33.67 23.47
N TRP A 334 49.43 -33.56 23.93
CA TRP A 334 48.75 -34.72 24.52
C TRP A 334 48.58 -35.86 23.51
N GLN A 335 48.34 -35.56 22.23
CA GLN A 335 48.25 -36.56 21.17
C GLN A 335 49.60 -37.26 20.95
N GLN A 336 50.70 -36.51 20.98
CA GLN A 336 52.05 -37.08 20.88
C GLN A 336 52.32 -38.02 22.06
N LEU A 337 51.97 -37.64 23.30
CA LEU A 337 52.13 -38.51 24.47
C LEU A 337 51.19 -39.74 24.43
N TRP A 338 49.96 -39.56 23.95
CA TRP A 338 48.95 -40.62 23.79
C TRP A 338 49.41 -41.72 22.82
N HIS A 339 50.04 -41.31 21.71
CA HIS A 339 50.62 -42.23 20.73
C HIS A 339 52.08 -42.64 21.02
N TYR A 340 52.72 -42.07 22.04
CA TYR A 340 54.10 -42.41 22.40
C TYR A 340 54.21 -43.84 22.91
N ASP A 341 55.16 -44.59 22.36
CA ASP A 341 55.43 -45.99 22.70
C ASP A 341 56.79 -46.21 23.35
N GLY A 342 57.67 -45.20 23.39
CA GLY A 342 59.05 -45.33 23.86
C GLY A 342 59.93 -46.27 23.01
N GLY A 343 59.50 -46.66 21.81
CA GLY A 343 60.11 -47.73 21.03
C GLY A 343 59.73 -49.15 21.47
N THR A 344 58.68 -49.32 22.29
CA THR A 344 58.19 -50.64 22.74
C THR A 344 57.22 -51.33 21.78
N GLY A 345 56.71 -50.62 20.76
CA GLY A 345 55.64 -51.09 19.88
C GLY A 345 54.24 -51.05 20.48
N ILE A 346 54.08 -50.58 21.72
CA ILE A 346 52.80 -50.39 22.41
C ILE A 346 52.65 -48.90 22.78
N PRO A 347 51.69 -48.15 22.22
CA PRO A 347 51.46 -46.75 22.59
C PRO A 347 50.76 -46.62 23.95
N ASN A 348 50.85 -45.45 24.58
CA ASN A 348 50.21 -45.18 25.87
C ASN A 348 48.68 -45.32 25.85
N SER A 349 48.04 -45.04 24.71
CA SER A 349 46.62 -45.32 24.45
C SER A 349 46.19 -46.79 24.68
N GLN A 350 47.14 -47.73 24.68
CA GLN A 350 46.91 -49.16 24.97
C GLN A 350 47.38 -49.59 26.37
N ARG A 351 47.99 -48.70 27.16
CA ARG A 351 48.35 -48.93 28.57
C ARG A 351 47.24 -48.50 29.53
N LEU A 352 46.48 -47.48 29.16
CA LEU A 352 45.43 -46.84 29.95
C LEU A 352 44.14 -47.66 29.84
N ARG A 353 43.49 -47.96 30.97
CA ARG A 353 42.35 -48.91 31.06
C ARG A 353 41.11 -48.46 30.29
N SER A 354 40.97 -47.16 30.05
CA SER A 354 39.83 -46.55 29.37
C SER A 354 39.87 -46.74 27.85
N GLY A 355 41.07 -46.72 27.25
CA GLY A 355 41.23 -46.48 25.82
C GLY A 355 40.79 -45.06 25.37
N ASP A 356 40.52 -44.16 26.32
CA ASP A 356 39.96 -42.81 26.14
C ASP A 356 40.98 -41.75 26.60
N PRO A 357 41.38 -40.78 25.75
CA PRO A 357 42.37 -39.78 26.11
C PRO A 357 41.89 -38.78 27.18
N ASP A 358 40.59 -38.58 27.33
CA ASP A 358 40.01 -37.66 28.31
C ASP A 358 39.82 -38.32 29.69
N LEU A 359 40.11 -39.63 29.83
CA LEU A 359 39.86 -40.40 31.04
C LEU A 359 41.07 -41.26 31.46
N ILE A 360 41.87 -40.75 32.41
CA ILE A 360 43.03 -41.46 33.00
C ILE A 360 42.90 -41.62 34.52
N TYR A 361 43.47 -42.69 35.08
CA TYR A 361 43.33 -43.04 36.50
C TYR A 361 44.65 -42.95 37.29
N PRO A 362 44.62 -42.46 38.54
CA PRO A 362 45.80 -42.50 39.42
C PRO A 362 46.30 -43.93 39.66
N GLY A 363 47.62 -44.13 39.53
CA GLY A 363 48.27 -45.43 39.60
C GLY A 363 48.42 -46.17 38.27
N GLU A 364 47.98 -45.59 37.14
CA GLU A 364 48.30 -46.11 35.81
C GLU A 364 49.71 -45.68 35.36
N GLU A 365 50.38 -46.55 34.61
CA GLU A 365 51.75 -46.38 34.12
C GLU A 365 51.77 -46.08 32.62
N ILE A 366 52.36 -44.95 32.25
CA ILE A 366 52.61 -44.55 30.85
C ILE A 366 54.12 -44.35 30.62
N VAL A 367 54.59 -44.58 29.40
CA VAL A 367 55.98 -44.31 29.03
C VAL A 367 56.15 -42.86 28.58
N VAL A 368 57.29 -42.25 28.94
CA VAL A 368 57.62 -40.85 28.67
C VAL A 368 59.10 -40.71 28.27
N PRO A 369 59.53 -39.63 27.60
CA PRO A 369 60.94 -39.40 27.30
C PRO A 369 61.84 -39.37 28.57
N PRO A 370 63.13 -39.74 28.48
CA PRO A 370 63.99 -39.88 29.66
C PRO A 370 64.26 -38.58 30.43
N SER A 371 64.16 -38.64 31.75
CA SER A 371 64.15 -37.49 32.67
C SER A 371 65.55 -37.10 33.18
N SER A 372 66.44 -36.67 32.27
CA SER A 372 67.69 -35.98 32.62
C SER A 372 67.70 -34.54 32.10
N PRO A 373 67.86 -33.51 32.97
CA PRO A 373 67.69 -32.12 32.55
C PRO A 373 68.88 -31.59 31.72
N PRO A 374 68.63 -30.77 30.69
CA PRO A 374 69.64 -29.85 30.16
C PRO A 374 70.15 -28.90 31.26
N PRO A 375 71.36 -28.32 31.13
CA PRO A 375 71.77 -27.23 32.00
C PRO A 375 70.82 -26.03 31.82
N GLN A 376 70.66 -25.22 32.87
CA GLN A 376 69.93 -23.95 32.77
C GLN A 376 70.68 -23.00 31.81
N THR A 377 70.25 -22.95 30.56
CA THR A 377 70.34 -21.73 29.77
C THR A 377 69.34 -20.75 30.36
N GLU A 378 69.80 -19.56 30.73
CA GLU A 378 68.91 -18.42 30.95
C GLU A 378 68.07 -18.25 29.67
N ASN A 379 66.75 -18.37 29.79
CA ASN A 379 65.85 -18.04 28.69
C ASN A 379 65.72 -16.52 28.69
N PRO A 380 66.36 -15.77 27.78
CA PRO A 380 66.34 -14.31 27.82
C PRO A 380 64.90 -13.82 27.66
N PRO A 381 64.56 -12.60 28.13
CA PRO A 381 63.27 -12.00 27.85
C PRO A 381 62.98 -12.01 26.34
N HIS A 382 61.73 -12.30 25.98
CA HIS A 382 61.27 -12.45 24.60
C HIS A 382 59.91 -11.77 24.46
N LEU A 383 59.88 -10.65 23.75
CA LEU A 383 58.73 -9.78 23.57
C LEU A 383 57.74 -10.42 22.60
N HIS A 384 56.57 -10.82 23.07
CA HIS A 384 55.48 -11.30 22.22
C HIS A 384 54.32 -10.31 22.27
N VAL A 385 53.75 -10.02 21.09
CA VAL A 385 52.70 -9.02 20.90
C VAL A 385 51.56 -9.68 20.11
N SER A 386 50.32 -9.53 20.57
CA SER A 386 49.17 -10.19 19.94
C SER A 386 47.91 -9.32 20.01
N PRO A 387 47.21 -9.06 18.88
CA PRO A 387 47.56 -9.48 17.52
C PRO A 387 48.74 -8.68 16.94
N GLU A 388 49.42 -9.24 15.93
CA GLU A 388 50.49 -8.56 15.16
C GLU A 388 49.92 -7.52 14.15
N SER A 389 48.62 -7.57 13.88
CA SER A 389 47.93 -6.61 13.01
C SER A 389 46.55 -6.26 13.53
N VAL A 390 46.14 -5.02 13.32
CA VAL A 390 44.90 -4.41 13.79
C VAL A 390 44.25 -3.67 12.63
N ALA A 391 42.94 -3.84 12.46
CA ALA A 391 42.12 -3.06 11.55
C ALA A 391 41.08 -2.25 12.35
N ILE A 392 40.92 -0.98 12.02
CA ILE A 392 39.90 -0.08 12.57
C ILE A 392 39.13 0.53 11.40
N VAL A 393 37.80 0.51 11.47
CA VAL A 393 36.93 1.20 10.50
C VAL A 393 36.51 2.54 11.10
N ALA A 394 36.43 3.58 10.27
CA ALA A 394 35.91 4.89 10.66
C ALA A 394 35.02 5.48 9.56
N HIS A 395 34.07 6.31 9.97
CA HIS A 395 33.24 7.06 9.05
C HIS A 395 33.93 8.38 8.65
N PRO A 396 33.66 8.91 7.43
CA PRO A 396 34.07 10.24 6.99
C PRO A 396 33.94 11.35 8.04
N GLY A 397 35.08 11.88 8.52
CA GLY A 397 35.12 12.94 9.53
C GLY A 397 34.49 12.59 10.89
N GLY A 398 34.09 11.34 11.10
CA GLY A 398 33.41 10.85 12.29
C GLY A 398 34.36 10.27 13.34
N ALA A 399 33.78 9.63 14.34
CA ALA A 399 34.52 8.83 15.31
C ALA A 399 34.84 7.44 14.74
N ASP A 400 35.98 6.90 15.15
CA ASP A 400 36.38 5.52 14.87
C ASP A 400 35.43 4.51 15.53
N THR A 401 35.34 3.28 15.00
CA THR A 401 34.56 2.15 15.56
C THR A 401 35.01 1.69 16.96
N GLY A 402 36.10 2.24 17.49
CA GLY A 402 36.56 2.03 18.86
C GLY A 402 38.00 1.53 18.95
N PRO A 403 38.65 1.71 20.11
CA PRO A 403 40.03 1.29 20.31
C PRO A 403 40.17 -0.24 20.33
N GLN A 404 41.24 -0.74 19.74
CA GLN A 404 41.54 -2.17 19.65
C GLN A 404 42.57 -2.59 20.69
N SER A 405 42.37 -3.74 21.35
CA SER A 405 43.27 -4.23 22.39
C SER A 405 44.44 -5.01 21.79
N VAL A 406 45.65 -4.72 22.28
CA VAL A 406 46.86 -5.51 22.02
C VAL A 406 47.45 -6.01 23.34
N THR A 407 47.79 -7.29 23.39
CA THR A 407 48.42 -7.94 24.52
C THR A 407 49.93 -7.99 24.33
N ILE A 408 50.69 -7.56 25.35
CA ILE A 408 52.15 -7.46 25.35
C ILE A 408 52.69 -8.31 26.51
N VAL A 409 53.36 -9.42 26.19
CA VAL A 409 53.76 -10.47 27.14
C VAL A 409 55.22 -10.87 26.98
N ASN A 410 55.89 -11.15 28.09
CA ASN A 410 57.20 -11.80 28.07
C ASN A 410 57.01 -13.32 27.95
N THR A 411 57.46 -13.91 26.85
CA THR A 411 57.50 -15.38 26.67
C THR A 411 58.87 -15.99 27.03
N GLY A 412 59.81 -15.12 27.42
CA GLY A 412 61.11 -15.46 27.98
C GLY A 412 61.11 -15.55 29.51
N GLY A 413 62.30 -15.53 30.11
CA GLY A 413 62.51 -15.39 31.55
C GLY A 413 62.54 -13.94 32.02
N ASP A 414 62.58 -13.75 33.34
CA ASP A 414 62.66 -12.45 34.05
C ASP A 414 61.56 -11.42 33.69
N THR A 415 61.75 -10.18 34.14
CA THR A 415 60.82 -9.06 33.95
C THR A 415 61.23 -8.22 32.75
N LEU A 416 60.29 -7.95 31.85
CA LEU A 416 60.51 -7.23 30.60
C LEU A 416 59.88 -5.82 30.69
N ASN A 417 60.69 -4.78 30.57
CA ASN A 417 60.21 -3.40 30.45
C ASN A 417 60.03 -3.08 28.96
N TRP A 418 58.93 -2.41 28.59
CA TRP A 418 58.67 -2.07 27.20
C TRP A 418 58.14 -0.64 27.03
N THR A 419 58.36 -0.09 25.84
CA THR A 419 57.86 1.20 25.35
C THR A 419 57.32 1.02 23.95
N ALA A 420 56.17 1.62 23.64
CA ALA A 420 55.55 1.56 22.32
C ALA A 420 55.46 2.97 21.71
N ALA A 421 55.81 3.10 20.43
CA ALA A 421 55.73 4.34 19.67
C ALA A 421 54.99 4.09 18.34
N PRO A 422 53.94 4.86 18.00
CA PRO A 422 53.36 4.85 16.67
C PRO A 422 54.30 5.55 15.68
N ASP A 423 54.31 5.09 14.43
CA ASP A 423 55.09 5.69 13.35
C ASP A 423 54.43 6.98 12.80
N ASP A 424 53.10 7.10 12.92
CA ASP A 424 52.29 8.24 12.47
C ASP A 424 51.49 8.93 13.59
N ASP A 425 51.16 10.21 13.39
CA ASP A 425 50.41 11.06 14.34
C ASP A 425 48.90 10.74 14.47
N TRP A 426 48.34 10.02 13.50
CA TRP A 426 46.96 9.55 13.51
C TRP A 426 46.78 8.19 14.19
N VAL A 427 47.85 7.61 14.75
CA VAL A 427 47.82 6.38 15.55
C VAL A 427 48.29 6.71 16.97
N SER A 428 47.67 6.09 17.97
CA SER A 428 48.06 6.23 19.38
C SER A 428 47.90 4.91 20.13
N ILE A 429 48.70 4.72 21.19
CA ILE A 429 48.65 3.53 22.04
C ILE A 429 48.73 3.92 23.52
N SER A 430 47.89 3.33 24.35
CA SER A 430 47.82 3.62 25.79
C SER A 430 47.64 2.36 26.64
N PRO A 431 48.47 2.12 27.67
CA PRO A 431 49.66 2.90 28.01
C PRO A 431 50.77 2.72 26.96
N ALA A 432 51.58 3.75 26.73
CA ALA A 432 52.72 3.71 25.80
C ALA A 432 54.00 3.06 26.41
N SER A 433 53.91 2.50 27.61
CA SER A 433 54.98 1.74 28.26
C SER A 433 54.42 0.85 29.37
N GLY A 434 55.16 -0.19 29.74
CA GLY A 434 54.74 -1.13 30.77
C GLY A 434 55.84 -2.09 31.23
N VAL A 435 55.44 -3.01 32.10
CA VAL A 435 56.29 -4.00 32.75
C VAL A 435 55.54 -5.33 32.75
N THR A 436 56.09 -6.34 32.08
CA THR A 436 55.40 -7.59 31.75
C THR A 436 56.23 -8.83 32.07
N THR A 437 55.55 -9.95 32.34
CA THR A 437 56.12 -11.27 32.67
C THR A 437 55.24 -12.36 32.04
N SER A 438 55.67 -13.63 32.03
CA SER A 438 54.87 -14.75 31.54
C SER A 438 53.49 -14.86 32.18
N ASP A 439 53.42 -14.55 33.48
CA ASP A 439 52.25 -14.79 34.32
C ASP A 439 51.39 -13.52 34.51
N ASN A 440 51.87 -12.37 34.02
CA ASN A 440 51.21 -11.07 34.12
C ASN A 440 51.45 -10.26 32.82
N PRO A 441 50.71 -10.58 31.73
CA PRO A 441 50.75 -9.81 30.50
C PRO A 441 50.19 -8.39 30.69
N ASN A 442 50.59 -7.45 29.84
CA ASN A 442 49.99 -6.12 29.80
C ASN A 442 49.00 -6.03 28.63
N SER A 443 47.89 -5.30 28.82
CA SER A 443 46.98 -4.91 27.75
C SER A 443 47.16 -3.42 27.47
N ALA A 444 47.34 -3.06 26.20
CA ALA A 444 47.29 -1.69 25.72
C ALA A 444 46.14 -1.53 24.72
N LEU A 445 45.64 -0.31 24.58
CA LEU A 445 44.59 0.08 23.65
C LEU A 445 45.19 0.94 22.53
N ILE A 446 44.94 0.55 21.29
CA ILE A 446 45.32 1.26 20.06
C ILE A 446 44.10 2.05 19.59
N SER A 447 44.25 3.36 19.42
CA SER A 447 43.22 4.26 18.88
C SER A 447 43.78 5.00 17.66
N THR A 448 42.94 5.25 16.67
CA THR A 448 43.29 6.04 15.48
C THR A 448 42.65 7.44 15.52
N ASN A 449 42.75 8.18 14.42
CA ASN A 449 42.03 9.44 14.22
C ASN A 449 41.74 9.66 12.72
N ALA A 450 40.49 9.47 12.31
CA ALA A 450 40.02 9.70 10.94
C ALA A 450 39.76 11.18 10.57
N SER A 451 39.92 12.13 11.49
CA SER A 451 39.61 13.55 11.25
C SER A 451 40.34 14.12 10.03
N GLY A 452 39.58 14.57 9.02
CA GLY A 452 40.13 15.17 7.79
C GLY A 452 40.75 14.17 6.82
N ARG A 453 40.45 12.86 6.93
CA ARG A 453 40.86 11.83 5.97
C ARG A 453 39.76 11.54 4.96
N GLU A 454 40.16 11.34 3.70
CA GLU A 454 39.27 10.91 2.62
C GLU A 454 39.06 9.39 2.63
N PRO A 455 38.05 8.85 1.92
CA PRO A 455 37.77 7.42 1.92
C PRO A 455 38.96 6.63 1.37
N GLY A 456 39.21 5.46 1.95
CA GLY A 456 40.33 4.61 1.56
C GLY A 456 41.00 3.91 2.74
N THR A 457 42.07 3.19 2.41
CA THR A 457 42.85 2.42 3.38
C THR A 457 44.17 3.13 3.69
N TYR A 458 44.39 3.46 4.96
CA TYR A 458 45.62 4.02 5.50
C TYR A 458 46.35 2.95 6.31
N GLN A 459 47.68 2.89 6.19
CA GLN A 459 48.52 1.94 6.91
C GLN A 459 49.62 2.66 7.68
N SER A 460 49.89 2.19 8.89
CA SER A 460 50.97 2.65 9.78
C SER A 460 51.41 1.46 10.65
N SER A 461 52.45 1.62 11.47
CA SER A 461 52.83 0.62 12.46
C SER A 461 53.05 1.24 13.84
N ILE A 462 52.98 0.39 14.87
CA ILE A 462 53.41 0.72 16.23
C ILE A 462 54.62 -0.14 16.55
N THR A 463 55.77 0.52 16.70
CA THR A 463 57.03 -0.11 17.07
C THR A 463 57.10 -0.27 18.59
N ILE A 464 57.08 -1.51 19.08
CA ILE A 464 57.20 -1.87 20.50
C ILE A 464 58.62 -2.35 20.79
N SER A 465 59.31 -1.64 21.67
CA SER A 465 60.71 -1.85 22.02
C SER A 465 60.88 -2.22 23.49
N SER A 466 61.83 -3.12 23.77
CA SER A 466 62.40 -3.42 25.08
C SER A 466 63.93 -3.40 24.99
N ALA A 467 64.63 -3.08 26.07
CA ALA A 467 66.10 -3.15 26.12
C ALA A 467 66.60 -4.54 26.57
N GLU A 468 65.70 -5.32 27.16
CA GLU A 468 65.95 -6.63 27.77
C GLU A 468 65.59 -7.80 26.83
N ALA A 469 64.70 -7.57 25.86
CA ALA A 469 64.20 -8.61 24.97
C ALA A 469 65.10 -8.88 23.75
N ASN A 470 65.42 -10.15 23.51
CA ASN A 470 66.34 -10.57 22.44
C ASN A 470 65.79 -10.44 21.01
N ASN A 471 64.48 -10.27 20.86
CA ASN A 471 63.76 -10.09 19.60
C ASN A 471 63.17 -8.67 19.44
N SER A 472 63.67 -7.70 20.22
CA SER A 472 63.25 -6.30 20.17
C SER A 472 63.89 -5.54 18.98
N PRO A 473 63.16 -4.63 18.30
CA PRO A 473 61.74 -4.31 18.49
C PRO A 473 60.80 -5.28 17.77
N GLN A 474 59.54 -5.29 18.18
CA GLN A 474 58.41 -5.90 17.48
C GLN A 474 57.51 -4.81 16.88
N GLN A 475 56.67 -5.13 15.90
CA GLN A 475 55.73 -4.17 15.30
C GLN A 475 54.29 -4.71 15.33
N VAL A 476 53.33 -3.79 15.52
CA VAL A 476 51.90 -4.02 15.26
C VAL A 476 51.52 -3.23 14.03
N GLN A 477 51.02 -3.88 12.98
CA GLN A 477 50.53 -3.19 11.79
C GLN A 477 49.13 -2.63 12.06
N VAL A 478 48.91 -1.34 11.79
CA VAL A 478 47.63 -0.64 12.02
C VAL A 478 47.05 -0.20 10.68
N THR A 479 45.88 -0.73 10.35
CA THR A 479 45.12 -0.38 9.14
C THR A 479 43.87 0.40 9.53
N LEU A 480 43.75 1.65 9.07
CA LEU A 480 42.53 2.45 9.18
C LEU A 480 41.81 2.43 7.84
N ILE A 481 40.57 1.92 7.84
CA ILE A 481 39.66 1.97 6.70
C ILE A 481 38.69 3.12 6.94
N VAL A 482 38.84 4.21 6.21
CA VAL A 482 37.83 5.26 6.15
C VAL A 482 36.84 4.85 5.06
N ALA A 483 35.59 4.57 5.45
CA ALA A 483 34.54 4.19 4.50
C ALA A 483 34.18 5.35 3.55
N GLU A 484 33.59 5.03 2.40
CA GLU A 484 32.74 6.03 1.73
C GLU A 484 31.49 6.29 2.58
N GLU A 485 30.84 7.44 2.39
CA GLU A 485 29.53 7.67 3.02
C GLU A 485 28.47 6.99 2.17
N GLU A 486 27.95 5.86 2.64
CA GLU A 486 26.79 5.20 2.03
C GLU A 486 25.61 6.18 2.02
N ILE A 487 24.97 6.32 0.85
CA ILE A 487 23.79 7.18 0.75
C ILE A 487 22.61 6.44 1.41
N PRO A 488 21.92 7.04 2.39
CA PRO A 488 20.82 6.36 3.07
C PRO A 488 19.71 5.98 2.09
N LEU A 489 19.35 4.70 2.02
CA LEU A 489 18.28 4.21 1.16
C LEU A 489 16.88 4.73 1.55
N GLU A 490 16.79 5.37 2.73
CA GLU A 490 15.65 6.11 3.28
C GLU A 490 15.51 7.53 2.70
N ASP A 491 16.60 8.16 2.23
CA ASP A 491 16.53 9.48 1.58
C ASP A 491 15.75 9.40 0.25
N SER A 492 15.83 8.27 -0.45
CA SER A 492 15.12 8.05 -1.72
C SER A 492 14.54 6.62 -1.82
N PRO A 493 13.40 6.32 -1.17
CA PRO A 493 12.81 4.98 -1.16
C PRO A 493 12.39 4.47 -2.55
N LYS A 494 12.22 3.15 -2.69
CA LYS A 494 11.72 2.54 -3.93
C LYS A 494 10.29 3.02 -4.19
N ILE A 495 10.01 3.53 -5.37
CA ILE A 495 8.68 4.06 -5.76
C ILE A 495 7.62 2.96 -5.70
N GLY A 496 7.98 1.70 -5.98
CA GLY A 496 7.11 0.54 -5.76
C GLY A 496 6.63 0.37 -4.30
N SER A 497 7.42 0.78 -3.31
CA SER A 497 6.98 0.73 -1.90
C SER A 497 6.00 1.85 -1.51
N MET A 498 5.88 2.88 -2.35
CA MET A 498 5.02 4.05 -2.11
C MET A 498 3.70 3.97 -2.89
N ILE A 499 3.68 3.28 -4.03
CA ILE A 499 2.48 3.05 -4.85
C ILE A 499 1.79 1.71 -4.51
N GLY A 500 0.51 1.56 -4.86
CA GLY A 500 -0.23 0.33 -4.60
C GLY A 500 -0.58 0.11 -3.14
N VAL A 501 -0.52 1.16 -2.31
CA VAL A 501 -0.98 1.11 -0.90
C VAL A 501 -2.51 1.18 -0.83
N SER A 502 -3.18 1.75 -1.84
CA SER A 502 -4.64 1.94 -1.88
C SER A 502 -5.42 0.65 -1.69
N THR A 503 -5.11 -0.45 -2.40
CA THR A 503 -5.83 -1.74 -2.20
C THR A 503 -5.74 -2.25 -0.75
N ARG A 504 -4.59 -2.08 -0.11
CA ARG A 504 -4.36 -2.44 1.31
C ARG A 504 -5.08 -1.50 2.27
N ILE A 505 -5.20 -0.22 1.91
CA ILE A 505 -6.03 0.77 2.61
C ILE A 505 -7.50 0.35 2.53
N ILE A 506 -8.05 0.06 1.33
CA ILE A 506 -9.44 -0.40 1.15
C ILE A 506 -9.71 -1.62 2.05
N LYS A 507 -8.88 -2.66 1.98
CA LYS A 507 -9.07 -3.87 2.79
C LYS A 507 -9.01 -3.57 4.30
N SER A 508 -8.04 -2.79 4.76
CA SER A 508 -7.95 -2.32 6.15
C SER A 508 -9.20 -1.54 6.59
N LEU A 509 -9.75 -0.70 5.72
CA LEU A 509 -10.97 0.08 6.01
C LEU A 509 -12.21 -0.82 6.06
N LEU A 510 -12.35 -1.76 5.12
CA LEU A 510 -13.39 -2.81 5.14
C LEU A 510 -13.30 -3.68 6.41
N ASP A 511 -12.09 -4.05 6.85
CA ASP A 511 -11.88 -4.83 8.07
C ASP A 511 -12.24 -4.01 9.34
N ARG A 512 -11.92 -2.70 9.37
CA ARG A 512 -12.30 -1.80 10.48
C ARG A 512 -13.82 -1.56 10.54
N VAL A 513 -14.46 -1.24 9.42
CA VAL A 513 -15.92 -1.05 9.31
C VAL A 513 -16.67 -2.36 9.57
N GLY A 514 -16.15 -3.48 9.09
CA GLY A 514 -16.70 -4.81 9.27
C GLY A 514 -16.67 -5.27 10.73
N SER A 515 -15.57 -5.02 11.44
CA SER A 515 -15.38 -5.47 12.82
C SER A 515 -16.04 -4.58 13.90
N ASP A 516 -16.38 -3.31 13.62
CA ASP A 516 -17.07 -2.43 14.59
C ASP A 516 -18.52 -2.90 14.84
N PRO A 517 -18.90 -3.35 16.05
CA PRO A 517 -20.25 -3.84 16.32
C PRO A 517 -21.32 -2.74 16.35
N GLY A 518 -20.93 -1.45 16.37
CA GLY A 518 -21.85 -0.30 16.30
C GLY A 518 -22.26 0.09 14.88
N ILE A 519 -21.66 -0.51 13.85
CA ILE A 519 -22.01 -0.34 12.43
C ILE A 519 -22.87 -1.52 11.98
N HIS A 520 -24.03 -1.24 11.37
CA HIS A 520 -24.95 -2.27 10.86
C HIS A 520 -24.76 -2.56 9.36
N ALA A 521 -24.41 -1.56 8.54
CA ALA A 521 -24.24 -1.70 7.09
C ALA A 521 -22.95 -1.03 6.59
N LEU A 522 -22.50 -1.46 5.40
CA LEU A 522 -21.50 -0.79 4.58
C LEU A 522 -22.19 -0.08 3.42
N MET A 523 -21.81 1.17 3.17
CA MET A 523 -22.16 1.94 1.96
C MET A 523 -20.88 2.17 1.16
N LEU A 524 -20.91 1.87 -0.14
CA LEU A 524 -19.87 2.19 -1.12
C LEU A 524 -20.45 3.15 -2.18
N THR A 525 -19.73 4.23 -2.48
CA THR A 525 -20.13 5.26 -3.45
C THR A 525 -18.90 5.82 -4.17
N GLY A 526 -19.12 6.71 -5.14
CA GLY A 526 -18.04 7.42 -5.83
C GLY A 526 -17.27 6.50 -6.77
N ASP A 527 -16.05 6.88 -7.14
CA ASP A 527 -15.28 6.14 -8.13
C ASP A 527 -14.68 4.85 -7.54
N LEU A 528 -15.27 3.72 -7.94
CA LEU A 528 -14.92 2.40 -7.44
C LEU A 528 -13.67 1.86 -8.15
N ILE A 529 -13.53 2.19 -9.43
CA ILE A 529 -12.49 1.77 -10.37
C ILE A 529 -12.03 3.00 -11.20
N ASP A 530 -11.14 3.78 -10.60
CA ASP A 530 -10.64 5.06 -11.12
C ASP A 530 -9.78 4.95 -12.40
N PHE A 531 -9.35 3.74 -12.75
CA PHE A 531 -8.40 3.48 -13.83
C PHE A 531 -8.82 2.27 -14.66
N ASN A 532 -9.91 2.37 -15.40
CA ASN A 532 -10.29 1.28 -16.30
C ASN A 532 -9.25 1.03 -17.42
N LYS A 533 -9.24 -0.19 -17.95
CA LYS A 533 -8.15 -0.81 -18.73
C LYS A 533 -6.83 -1.07 -18.00
N MET A 534 -6.85 -1.93 -16.97
CA MET A 534 -5.64 -2.41 -16.28
C MET A 534 -5.05 -3.72 -16.82
N LEU A 535 -3.74 -3.84 -16.70
CA LEU A 535 -2.97 -4.99 -17.18
C LEU A 535 -3.14 -6.23 -16.30
N TYR A 536 -3.10 -7.40 -16.92
CA TYR A 536 -2.91 -8.65 -16.17
C TYR A 536 -1.46 -8.71 -15.64
N PRO A 537 -1.21 -8.72 -14.31
CA PRO A 537 0.15 -8.49 -13.79
C PRO A 537 1.05 -9.74 -13.94
N ASP A 538 2.00 -9.71 -14.87
CA ASP A 538 2.98 -10.77 -15.00
C ASP A 538 3.92 -10.85 -13.77
N ARG A 539 4.15 -12.06 -13.27
CA ARG A 539 4.97 -12.37 -12.09
C ARG A 539 6.50 -12.36 -12.37
N THR A 540 6.92 -12.30 -13.63
CA THR A 540 8.35 -12.39 -14.01
C THR A 540 9.07 -11.05 -14.11
N SER A 541 8.37 -9.98 -14.47
CA SER A 541 8.93 -8.62 -14.50
C SER A 541 9.38 -8.11 -13.13
N ARG A 542 10.63 -7.64 -13.06
CA ARG A 542 11.28 -7.10 -11.85
C ARG A 542 12.16 -5.88 -12.09
N THR A 543 12.69 -5.68 -13.30
CA THR A 543 13.47 -4.46 -13.60
C THR A 543 12.54 -3.28 -13.89
N VAL A 544 13.06 -2.06 -13.71
CA VAL A 544 12.33 -0.81 -14.01
C VAL A 544 11.85 -0.81 -15.46
N LYS A 545 12.73 -1.12 -16.43
CA LYS A 545 12.33 -1.23 -17.83
C LYS A 545 11.25 -2.29 -18.08
N GLN A 546 11.36 -3.48 -17.48
CA GLN A 546 10.36 -4.54 -17.66
C GLN A 546 8.96 -4.12 -17.18
N ILE A 547 8.90 -3.38 -16.08
CA ILE A 547 7.65 -2.84 -15.53
C ILE A 547 7.12 -1.72 -16.42
N TRP A 548 7.97 -0.79 -16.87
CA TRP A 548 7.61 0.25 -17.84
C TRP A 548 7.11 -0.32 -19.17
N ASP A 549 7.76 -1.35 -19.72
CA ASP A 549 7.32 -2.04 -20.96
C ASP A 549 5.92 -2.67 -20.82
N GLN A 550 5.53 -3.08 -19.60
CA GLN A 550 4.18 -3.57 -19.34
C GLN A 550 3.18 -2.41 -19.20
N VAL A 551 3.50 -1.39 -18.40
CA VAL A 551 2.60 -0.23 -18.18
C VAL A 551 2.52 0.74 -19.36
N ALA A 552 3.34 0.55 -20.39
CA ALA A 552 3.38 1.37 -21.59
C ALA A 552 2.01 1.46 -22.30
N LEU A 553 1.47 2.67 -22.43
CA LEU A 553 0.33 2.96 -23.31
C LEU A 553 0.84 3.13 -24.76
N ASP A 554 1.04 2.02 -25.47
CA ASP A 554 1.45 1.99 -26.89
C ASP A 554 0.42 1.25 -27.77
N ASP A 555 0.65 1.21 -29.09
CA ASP A 555 -0.19 0.53 -30.11
C ASP A 555 -0.54 -0.94 -29.78
N SER A 556 0.20 -1.58 -28.87
CA SER A 556 0.01 -2.96 -28.44
C SER A 556 -0.54 -3.11 -27.00
N TYR A 557 -0.93 -2.02 -26.33
CA TYR A 557 -1.53 -2.05 -24.98
C TYR A 557 -2.76 -2.94 -24.91
N GLU A 558 -3.67 -2.83 -25.88
CA GLU A 558 -4.88 -3.67 -26.03
C GLU A 558 -4.55 -5.18 -26.12
N SER A 559 -3.31 -5.56 -26.45
CA SER A 559 -2.87 -6.97 -26.49
C SER A 559 -2.24 -7.48 -25.18
N ARG A 560 -1.92 -6.58 -24.24
CA ARG A 560 -1.50 -6.90 -22.86
C ARG A 560 -2.68 -6.89 -21.87
N TYR A 561 -3.88 -6.58 -22.36
CA TYR A 561 -5.02 -6.19 -21.56
C TYR A 561 -6.04 -7.33 -21.35
N GLN A 562 -6.72 -7.33 -20.18
CA GLN A 562 -7.86 -8.19 -19.86
C GLN A 562 -8.95 -7.37 -19.17
N ASP A 563 -10.14 -7.38 -19.74
CA ASP A 563 -11.27 -6.56 -19.28
C ASP A 563 -11.83 -6.96 -17.90
N TYR A 564 -12.27 -5.96 -17.14
CA TYR A 564 -12.92 -6.07 -15.82
C TYR A 564 -12.07 -6.72 -14.70
N VAL A 565 -10.75 -6.77 -14.86
CA VAL A 565 -9.79 -7.24 -13.83
C VAL A 565 -10.01 -6.56 -12.47
N ASP A 566 -10.24 -5.25 -12.43
CA ASP A 566 -10.46 -4.49 -11.19
C ASP A 566 -11.85 -4.70 -10.61
N ALA A 567 -12.88 -4.82 -11.45
CA ALA A 567 -14.24 -5.10 -11.01
C ALA A 567 -14.38 -6.51 -10.40
N ILE A 568 -13.59 -7.48 -10.88
CA ILE A 568 -13.47 -8.81 -10.24
C ILE A 568 -12.77 -8.71 -8.88
N ALA A 569 -11.77 -7.83 -8.73
CA ALA A 569 -11.13 -7.56 -7.44
C ALA A 569 -12.11 -6.87 -6.46
N LEU A 570 -12.94 -5.93 -6.92
CA LEU A 570 -13.98 -5.29 -6.12
C LEU A 570 -15.01 -6.31 -5.64
N TYR A 571 -15.51 -7.15 -6.54
CA TYR A 571 -16.42 -8.26 -6.22
C TYR A 571 -15.79 -9.19 -5.16
N THR A 572 -14.50 -9.51 -5.31
CA THR A 572 -13.75 -10.34 -4.35
C THR A 572 -13.73 -9.71 -2.95
N LEU A 573 -13.50 -8.41 -2.84
CA LEU A 573 -13.50 -7.68 -1.57
C LEU A 573 -14.91 -7.60 -0.93
N ILE A 574 -15.97 -7.39 -1.72
CA ILE A 574 -17.35 -7.36 -1.21
C ILE A 574 -17.80 -8.76 -0.76
N VAL A 575 -17.51 -9.82 -1.53
CA VAL A 575 -17.80 -11.21 -1.11
C VAL A 575 -17.02 -11.61 0.14
N TYR A 576 -15.78 -11.14 0.30
CA TYR A 576 -15.02 -11.28 1.54
C TYR A 576 -15.72 -10.61 2.71
N PHE A 577 -16.13 -9.34 2.56
CA PHE A 577 -16.84 -8.60 3.61
C PHE A 577 -18.14 -9.29 4.03
N TYR A 578 -18.96 -9.75 3.06
CA TYR A 578 -20.17 -10.53 3.33
C TYR A 578 -19.91 -11.86 4.06
N LYS A 579 -18.88 -12.63 3.64
CA LYS A 579 -18.50 -13.88 4.29
C LYS A 579 -17.96 -13.65 5.71
N ARG A 580 -17.22 -12.56 5.93
CA ARG A 580 -16.44 -12.29 7.14
C ARG A 580 -17.18 -11.48 8.22
N TYR A 581 -18.03 -10.54 7.81
CA TYR A 581 -18.65 -9.52 8.67
C TYR A 581 -20.17 -9.40 8.52
N GLN A 582 -20.77 -10.03 7.49
CA GLN A 582 -22.21 -10.33 7.36
C GLN A 582 -23.12 -9.14 7.03
N LYS A 583 -22.70 -7.93 7.39
CA LYS A 583 -23.44 -6.67 7.20
C LYS A 583 -23.83 -6.46 5.73
N PRO A 584 -25.03 -5.94 5.42
CA PRO A 584 -25.42 -5.57 4.07
C PRO A 584 -24.43 -4.55 3.48
N VAL A 585 -24.08 -4.73 2.22
CA VAL A 585 -23.25 -3.82 1.42
C VAL A 585 -24.13 -3.18 0.35
N TYR A 586 -24.27 -1.87 0.39
CA TYR A 586 -24.92 -1.07 -0.65
C TYR A 586 -23.84 -0.41 -1.52
N VAL A 587 -24.08 -0.30 -2.83
CA VAL A 587 -23.08 0.17 -3.81
C VAL A 587 -23.73 1.10 -4.83
N VAL A 588 -23.06 2.20 -5.18
CA VAL A 588 -23.39 3.10 -6.30
C VAL A 588 -22.08 3.42 -7.06
N THR A 589 -22.10 3.39 -8.39
CA THR A 589 -20.95 3.63 -9.28
C THR A 589 -20.63 5.09 -9.52
N GLY A 590 -19.35 5.43 -9.65
CA GLY A 590 -18.87 6.69 -10.21
C GLY A 590 -18.85 6.69 -11.75
N ASN A 591 -18.22 7.71 -12.34
CA ASN A 591 -18.08 7.87 -13.80
C ASN A 591 -16.78 7.26 -14.32
N HIS A 592 -15.72 7.20 -13.52
CA HIS A 592 -14.45 6.57 -13.92
C HIS A 592 -14.59 5.04 -14.04
N ASP A 593 -15.60 4.47 -13.35
CA ASP A 593 -16.07 3.08 -13.52
C ASP A 593 -16.44 2.72 -14.98
N ALA A 594 -16.66 3.71 -15.84
CA ALA A 594 -17.06 3.57 -17.25
C ALA A 594 -16.01 4.05 -18.27
N TYR A 595 -14.88 4.60 -17.84
CA TYR A 595 -13.82 5.04 -18.76
C TYR A 595 -13.09 3.84 -19.41
N ALA A 596 -12.31 4.08 -20.46
CA ALA A 596 -11.63 3.04 -21.24
C ALA A 596 -10.16 3.37 -21.57
N LEU A 597 -9.58 4.33 -20.86
CA LEU A 597 -8.13 4.41 -20.60
C LEU A 597 -7.94 4.71 -19.11
N PRO A 598 -6.79 4.33 -18.51
CA PRO A 598 -6.47 4.71 -17.14
C PRO A 598 -6.48 6.24 -17.02
N TYR A 599 -7.12 6.81 -16.00
CA TYR A 599 -7.19 8.27 -15.84
C TYR A 599 -5.82 8.84 -15.40
N GLY A 600 -5.53 10.10 -15.73
CA GLY A 600 -4.16 10.59 -15.81
C GLY A 600 -3.61 11.24 -14.54
N ILE A 601 -2.61 10.64 -13.90
CA ILE A 601 -1.65 11.40 -13.07
C ILE A 601 -0.83 12.36 -13.96
N SER A 602 -0.56 13.57 -13.47
CA SER A 602 -0.47 14.75 -14.35
C SER A 602 0.91 15.17 -14.88
N PRO A 603 1.12 15.18 -16.21
CA PRO A 603 1.99 16.13 -16.93
C PRO A 603 1.23 17.40 -17.39
N ARG A 604 1.87 18.28 -18.17
CA ARG A 604 1.25 19.54 -18.67
C ARG A 604 0.55 19.38 -20.05
N VAL A 605 -0.60 20.04 -20.21
CA VAL A 605 -1.29 20.34 -21.47
C VAL A 605 -1.04 21.82 -21.80
N ALA A 606 -0.18 22.09 -22.79
CA ALA A 606 0.38 23.42 -23.03
C ALA A 606 0.95 24.05 -21.73
N TRP A 607 0.29 25.05 -21.17
CA TRP A 607 0.73 25.78 -19.96
C TRP A 607 0.02 25.32 -18.68
N VAL A 608 -0.90 24.35 -18.74
CA VAL A 608 -1.77 23.93 -17.63
C VAL A 608 -1.45 22.49 -17.23
N ARG A 609 -1.43 22.16 -15.92
CA ARG A 609 -1.30 20.76 -15.46
C ARG A 609 -2.59 20.00 -15.77
N ALA A 610 -2.50 18.80 -16.35
CA ALA A 610 -3.65 18.04 -16.81
C ALA A 610 -4.65 17.72 -15.69
N ASN A 611 -4.15 17.20 -14.56
CA ASN A 611 -4.94 16.62 -13.47
C ASN A 611 -4.22 16.83 -12.11
N PRO A 612 -4.30 18.03 -11.50
CA PRO A 612 -3.51 18.40 -10.33
C PRO A 612 -3.80 17.64 -9.01
N GLY A 613 -4.78 16.73 -8.95
CA GLY A 613 -5.00 15.87 -7.77
C GLY A 613 -4.12 14.62 -7.72
N ILE A 614 -4.14 13.83 -8.79
CA ILE A 614 -4.12 12.35 -8.69
C ILE A 614 -2.79 11.76 -8.17
N ALA A 615 -1.65 12.44 -8.28
CA ALA A 615 -0.42 11.97 -7.64
C ALA A 615 -0.33 12.33 -6.14
N ALA A 616 -0.90 13.46 -5.70
CA ALA A 616 -1.08 13.74 -4.27
C ALA A 616 -2.03 12.72 -3.63
N ASP A 617 -3.09 12.39 -4.34
CA ASP A 617 -4.09 11.37 -4.00
C ASP A 617 -3.42 9.99 -3.81
N HIS A 618 -2.51 9.60 -4.71
CA HIS A 618 -1.63 8.42 -4.56
C HIS A 618 -0.46 8.58 -3.56
N ASN A 619 -0.35 9.72 -2.86
CA ASN A 619 0.76 10.02 -1.94
C ASN A 619 2.15 10.00 -2.59
N LEU A 620 2.28 10.51 -3.82
CA LEU A 620 3.53 10.64 -4.60
C LEU A 620 3.82 12.11 -4.96
N THR A 621 5.10 12.50 -4.93
CA THR A 621 5.54 13.75 -5.58
C THR A 621 5.38 13.63 -7.09
N ILE A 622 5.30 14.75 -7.81
CA ILE A 622 5.16 14.68 -9.28
C ILE A 622 6.40 14.02 -9.93
N TYR A 623 7.60 14.15 -9.35
CA TYR A 623 8.79 13.45 -9.85
C TYR A 623 8.70 11.92 -9.67
N GLU A 624 8.25 11.45 -8.49
CA GLU A 624 8.05 10.02 -8.22
C GLU A 624 6.92 9.43 -9.08
N ALA A 625 5.83 10.18 -9.28
CA ALA A 625 4.69 9.79 -10.11
C ALA A 625 5.07 9.63 -11.59
N THR A 626 5.79 10.61 -12.14
CA THR A 626 6.33 10.53 -13.50
C THR A 626 7.32 9.36 -13.65
N LEU A 627 8.21 9.16 -12.67
CA LEU A 627 9.14 8.00 -12.66
C LEU A 627 8.43 6.64 -12.57
N ALA A 628 7.31 6.52 -11.87
CA ALA A 628 6.58 5.25 -11.79
C ALA A 628 6.09 4.78 -13.19
N PHE A 629 5.63 5.69 -14.04
CA PHE A 629 4.91 5.37 -15.28
C PHE A 629 5.79 5.44 -16.55
N GLY A 630 7.01 5.95 -16.44
CA GLY A 630 7.97 6.03 -17.54
C GLY A 630 7.53 6.99 -18.64
N GLU A 631 8.13 6.87 -19.83
CA GLU A 631 7.83 7.73 -20.99
C GLU A 631 6.33 7.80 -21.34
N THR A 632 5.56 6.76 -21.03
CA THR A 632 4.11 6.71 -21.32
C THR A 632 3.23 7.50 -20.35
N TYR A 633 3.80 8.09 -19.29
CA TYR A 633 3.14 9.12 -18.49
C TYR A 633 2.61 10.29 -19.35
N GLY A 634 3.29 10.61 -20.46
CA GLY A 634 2.84 11.62 -21.42
C GLY A 634 1.62 11.24 -22.27
N VAL A 635 1.23 9.95 -22.30
CA VAL A 635 0.13 9.41 -23.13
C VAL A 635 -1.21 9.42 -22.38
N VAL A 636 -1.21 9.55 -21.05
CA VAL A 636 -2.40 9.54 -20.19
C VAL A 636 -3.17 10.88 -20.25
N LYS A 637 -3.36 11.40 -21.47
CA LYS A 637 -3.65 12.80 -21.80
C LYS A 637 -4.84 12.99 -22.76
N GLU A 638 -5.33 11.91 -23.36
CA GLU A 638 -6.47 11.97 -24.28
C GLU A 638 -7.80 11.89 -23.51
N MET A 639 -8.51 13.03 -23.47
CA MET A 639 -9.85 13.16 -22.88
C MET A 639 -10.91 12.55 -23.80
N GLY A 640 -12.02 12.05 -23.21
CA GLY A 640 -13.16 11.51 -23.96
C GLY A 640 -13.05 10.02 -24.28
N THR A 641 -12.75 9.18 -23.28
CA THR A 641 -12.76 7.71 -23.42
C THR A 641 -13.82 7.03 -22.55
N PHE A 642 -14.93 7.70 -22.27
CA PHE A 642 -16.11 7.07 -21.68
C PHE A 642 -16.72 6.05 -22.64
N HIS A 643 -17.11 4.89 -22.12
CA HIS A 643 -17.80 3.83 -22.86
C HIS A 643 -18.86 3.22 -21.95
N TYR A 644 -20.13 3.57 -22.14
CA TYR A 644 -21.24 3.00 -21.37
C TYR A 644 -21.27 1.46 -21.44
N GLU A 645 -20.71 0.85 -22.50
CA GLU A 645 -20.55 -0.61 -22.58
C GLU A 645 -19.68 -1.20 -21.45
N LYS A 646 -18.84 -0.40 -20.78
CA LYS A 646 -18.07 -0.84 -19.60
C LYS A 646 -18.96 -1.04 -18.37
N LEU A 647 -20.00 -0.23 -18.20
CA LEU A 647 -20.98 -0.42 -17.13
C LEU A 647 -21.81 -1.69 -17.30
N GLN A 648 -21.85 -2.32 -18.49
CA GLN A 648 -22.54 -3.60 -18.69
C GLN A 648 -22.05 -4.70 -17.74
N TRP A 649 -20.78 -4.69 -17.30
CA TRP A 649 -20.32 -5.62 -16.26
C TRP A 649 -20.88 -5.26 -14.88
N PHE A 650 -20.91 -3.98 -14.50
CA PHE A 650 -21.52 -3.56 -13.23
C PHE A 650 -23.01 -3.93 -13.20
N TYR A 651 -23.72 -3.65 -14.29
CA TYR A 651 -25.12 -4.03 -14.47
C TYR A 651 -25.33 -5.55 -14.60
N THR A 652 -24.30 -6.35 -14.95
CA THR A 652 -24.39 -7.82 -14.91
C THR A 652 -24.15 -8.39 -13.50
N VAL A 653 -23.23 -7.79 -12.72
CA VAL A 653 -22.61 -8.47 -11.55
C VAL A 653 -22.78 -7.77 -10.21
N PHE A 654 -23.02 -6.47 -10.18
CA PHE A 654 -23.24 -5.76 -8.93
C PHE A 654 -24.73 -5.47 -8.74
N THR A 655 -25.41 -4.90 -9.73
CA THR A 655 -26.89 -4.83 -9.82
C THR A 655 -27.31 -4.46 -11.25
N PRO A 656 -28.11 -5.27 -11.97
CA PRO A 656 -28.91 -4.73 -13.06
C PRO A 656 -29.96 -3.81 -12.45
N PHE A 657 -30.13 -2.62 -13.03
CA PHE A 657 -31.05 -1.55 -12.62
C PHE A 657 -30.65 -0.75 -11.38
N SER A 658 -30.24 0.48 -11.65
CA SER A 658 -30.84 1.72 -11.14
C SER A 658 -31.71 1.66 -9.88
N ASP A 659 -31.43 2.59 -8.98
CA ASP A 659 -32.33 3.18 -7.98
C ASP A 659 -33.03 2.21 -6.99
N PHE A 660 -32.62 2.26 -5.71
CA PHE A 660 -33.12 1.35 -4.68
C PHE A 660 -33.72 2.07 -3.47
N ALA A 661 -34.70 1.42 -2.82
CA ALA A 661 -35.26 1.84 -1.53
C ALA A 661 -35.33 0.67 -0.53
N SER A 662 -34.49 0.72 0.52
CA SER A 662 -34.46 -0.26 1.61
C SER A 662 -35.07 0.32 2.90
N GLY A 663 -36.18 -0.25 3.36
CA GLY A 663 -36.92 0.26 4.51
C GLY A 663 -36.71 -0.52 5.80
N PHE A 664 -36.24 0.17 6.84
CA PHE A 664 -36.05 -0.29 8.22
C PHE A 664 -37.31 0.03 9.06
N PRO A 665 -37.36 -0.20 10.40
CA PRO A 665 -38.53 0.11 11.21
C PRO A 665 -38.94 1.59 11.12
N ASP A 666 -38.03 2.52 11.45
CA ASP A 666 -38.33 3.96 11.58
C ASP A 666 -37.57 4.85 10.56
N GLN A 667 -36.85 4.20 9.62
CA GLN A 667 -35.99 4.84 8.62
C GLN A 667 -36.12 4.15 7.26
N ASN A 668 -35.94 4.90 6.17
CA ASN A 668 -35.74 4.36 4.81
C ASN A 668 -34.38 4.85 4.28
N LEU A 669 -33.65 3.96 3.60
CA LEU A 669 -32.45 4.26 2.82
C LEU A 669 -32.83 4.26 1.34
N VAL A 670 -32.57 5.36 0.63
CA VAL A 670 -32.81 5.52 -0.81
C VAL A 670 -31.49 5.81 -1.50
N GLY A 671 -31.13 5.04 -2.52
CA GLY A 671 -29.95 5.27 -3.37
C GLY A 671 -30.34 5.46 -4.83
N MET A 672 -29.61 6.32 -5.55
CA MET A 672 -29.81 6.59 -6.99
C MET A 672 -28.55 6.30 -7.81
N ALA A 673 -28.76 5.88 -9.07
CA ALA A 673 -27.74 5.69 -10.09
C ALA A 673 -27.73 6.87 -11.09
N TRP A 674 -27.00 6.73 -12.20
CA TRP A 674 -26.81 7.77 -13.22
C TRP A 674 -28.08 8.20 -13.98
N GLY A 675 -29.10 7.34 -14.09
CA GLY A 675 -30.31 7.61 -14.88
C GLY A 675 -30.13 7.30 -16.37
N ASP A 676 -31.26 7.25 -17.11
CA ASP A 676 -31.30 6.89 -18.54
C ASP A 676 -30.99 8.07 -19.47
N GLU A 677 -31.06 9.31 -18.96
CA GLU A 677 -31.14 10.55 -19.75
C GLU A 677 -29.84 11.39 -19.72
N GLU A 678 -28.84 10.97 -18.94
CA GLU A 678 -27.57 11.69 -18.67
C GLU A 678 -26.66 11.91 -19.90
N ASP A 679 -26.22 13.16 -20.15
CA ASP A 679 -25.35 13.55 -21.29
C ASP A 679 -23.99 12.82 -21.31
N VAL A 680 -23.52 12.29 -20.17
CA VAL A 680 -22.31 11.43 -20.11
C VAL A 680 -22.45 10.18 -21.00
N LEU A 681 -23.68 9.77 -21.37
CA LEU A 681 -23.95 8.71 -22.35
C LEU A 681 -23.83 9.13 -23.82
N ASP A 682 -23.77 10.43 -24.13
CA ASP A 682 -23.89 10.99 -25.48
C ASP A 682 -22.53 11.23 -26.17
N PHE A 683 -22.57 11.52 -27.48
CA PHE A 683 -21.36 11.55 -28.32
C PHE A 683 -20.41 12.74 -28.02
N PRO A 684 -19.10 12.50 -27.84
CA PRO A 684 -18.14 13.54 -27.49
C PRO A 684 -18.12 14.78 -28.39
N GLY A 685 -18.34 15.94 -27.76
CA GLY A 685 -18.17 17.26 -28.37
C GLY A 685 -19.37 17.80 -29.15
N ILE A 686 -20.60 17.39 -28.80
CA ILE A 686 -21.83 18.05 -29.28
C ILE A 686 -22.14 19.28 -28.40
N ASP A 687 -22.37 19.07 -27.09
CA ASP A 687 -22.48 20.15 -26.09
C ASP A 687 -21.51 19.99 -24.88
N GLN A 688 -20.82 18.84 -24.77
CA GLN A 688 -19.93 18.48 -23.65
C GLN A 688 -18.73 19.42 -23.42
N GLY A 689 -18.55 19.83 -22.16
CA GLY A 689 -17.37 20.55 -21.68
C GLY A 689 -16.14 19.67 -21.45
N PHE A 690 -14.93 20.27 -21.45
CA PHE A 690 -13.69 19.56 -21.17
C PHE A 690 -13.48 19.30 -19.68
N GLY A 691 -14.19 18.28 -19.16
CA GLY A 691 -14.07 17.77 -17.79
C GLY A 691 -15.45 17.46 -17.19
N HIS A 692 -15.81 16.18 -17.11
CA HIS A 692 -17.11 15.70 -16.59
C HIS A 692 -17.22 15.75 -15.05
N LEU A 693 -16.53 16.68 -14.40
CA LEU A 693 -16.57 16.84 -12.95
C LEU A 693 -16.69 18.35 -12.67
N PRO A 694 -17.68 18.78 -11.86
CA PRO A 694 -18.30 18.00 -10.78
C PRO A 694 -19.84 17.86 -10.93
N ARG A 695 -20.34 17.96 -12.16
CA ARG A 695 -21.75 18.11 -12.51
C ARG A 695 -22.28 16.86 -13.22
N ALA A 696 -23.51 16.47 -12.90
CA ALA A 696 -24.28 15.49 -13.64
C ALA A 696 -25.65 16.10 -13.98
N ASP A 697 -26.11 15.96 -15.22
CA ASP A 697 -27.12 16.85 -15.77
C ASP A 697 -28.56 16.31 -15.56
N ASP A 698 -28.80 15.01 -15.78
CA ASP A 698 -30.10 14.35 -15.59
C ASP A 698 -30.20 13.28 -14.47
N PRO A 699 -29.38 13.29 -13.39
CA PRO A 699 -29.26 12.14 -12.47
C PRO A 699 -30.35 12.08 -11.38
N VAL A 700 -31.37 12.95 -11.46
CA VAL A 700 -32.60 12.90 -10.65
C VAL A 700 -33.81 13.05 -11.57
N THR A 701 -33.93 12.15 -12.53
CA THR A 701 -35.10 11.99 -13.41
C THR A 701 -36.43 12.01 -12.63
N ASP A 702 -37.54 12.32 -13.30
CA ASP A 702 -38.90 12.25 -12.71
C ASP A 702 -39.20 10.88 -12.07
N THR A 703 -38.63 9.81 -12.63
CA THR A 703 -38.69 8.44 -12.08
C THR A 703 -38.01 8.34 -10.71
N GLN A 704 -36.79 8.88 -10.60
CA GLN A 704 -35.99 8.91 -9.38
C GLN A 704 -36.63 9.80 -8.31
N LEU A 705 -37.07 11.01 -8.67
CA LEU A 705 -37.80 11.89 -7.75
C LEU A 705 -39.10 11.24 -7.24
N ALA A 706 -39.79 10.46 -8.07
CA ALA A 706 -40.98 9.70 -7.68
C ALA A 706 -40.67 8.50 -6.76
N LEU A 707 -39.50 7.85 -6.88
CA LEU A 707 -39.05 6.82 -5.93
C LEU A 707 -38.77 7.44 -4.55
N LEU A 708 -38.03 8.55 -4.51
CA LEU A 708 -37.74 9.29 -3.28
C LEU A 708 -39.01 9.81 -2.60
N ASN A 709 -39.94 10.41 -3.35
CA ASN A 709 -41.21 10.88 -2.81
C ASN A 709 -42.04 9.73 -2.21
N ARG A 710 -42.07 8.56 -2.85
CA ARG A 710 -42.75 7.38 -2.30
C ARG A 710 -42.09 6.86 -1.02
N ALA A 711 -40.76 6.92 -0.92
CA ALA A 711 -40.06 6.60 0.32
C ALA A 711 -40.36 7.59 1.46
N ILE A 712 -40.71 8.84 1.14
CA ILE A 712 -41.16 9.88 2.07
C ILE A 712 -42.62 9.67 2.52
N GLU A 713 -43.48 9.09 1.67
CA GLU A 713 -44.89 8.77 2.02
C GLU A 713 -45.02 7.78 3.19
N ASP A 714 -44.02 6.93 3.43
CA ASP A 714 -43.90 6.06 4.61
C ASP A 714 -43.83 6.82 5.95
N GLN A 715 -43.63 8.15 5.93
CA GLN A 715 -43.46 9.04 7.09
C GLN A 715 -42.27 8.72 8.00
N LYS A 716 -41.26 8.04 7.46
CA LYS A 716 -40.01 7.67 8.14
C LYS A 716 -38.91 8.70 7.91
N LYS A 717 -37.83 8.62 8.69
CA LYS A 717 -36.60 9.38 8.41
C LYS A 717 -35.95 8.85 7.12
N ILE A 718 -35.48 9.72 6.22
CA ILE A 718 -34.85 9.28 4.95
C ILE A 718 -33.33 9.52 4.95
N ILE A 719 -32.53 8.46 4.84
CA ILE A 719 -31.17 8.54 4.32
C ILE A 719 -31.28 8.53 2.80
N PHE A 720 -30.61 9.47 2.14
CA PHE A 720 -30.52 9.54 0.69
C PHE A 720 -29.05 9.42 0.24
N THR A 721 -28.79 8.85 -0.94
CA THR A 721 -27.43 8.74 -1.49
C THR A 721 -27.43 8.67 -3.01
N SER A 722 -26.38 9.22 -3.62
CA SER A 722 -26.09 9.10 -5.06
C SER A 722 -24.58 9.15 -5.30
N HIS A 723 -24.18 9.01 -6.56
CA HIS A 723 -22.80 9.16 -7.02
C HIS A 723 -22.38 10.64 -7.14
N PHE A 724 -23.25 11.51 -7.65
CA PHE A 724 -22.98 12.94 -7.80
C PHE A 724 -22.97 13.66 -6.43
N THR A 725 -22.23 14.76 -6.35
CA THR A 725 -22.20 15.61 -5.14
C THR A 725 -23.35 16.60 -5.12
N PHE A 726 -23.75 16.99 -3.90
CA PHE A 726 -24.85 17.89 -3.63
C PHE A 726 -24.35 19.28 -3.17
N VAL A 727 -23.24 19.31 -2.43
CA VAL A 727 -22.59 20.55 -1.98
C VAL A 727 -21.10 20.31 -1.95
N SER A 728 -20.33 21.15 -2.63
CA SER A 728 -18.87 21.10 -2.64
C SER A 728 -18.32 22.50 -2.85
N TYR A 729 -17.38 22.92 -2.01
CA TYR A 729 -16.76 24.25 -2.12
C TYR A 729 -15.39 24.11 -2.80
N LEU A 730 -14.88 25.16 -3.46
CA LEU A 730 -13.53 25.21 -4.01
C LEU A 730 -12.47 24.80 -2.99
N GLU A 731 -11.46 24.02 -3.41
CA GLU A 731 -10.37 23.51 -2.55
C GLU A 731 -9.76 24.59 -1.63
N SER A 732 -9.66 25.83 -2.12
CA SER A 732 -9.13 27.00 -1.41
C SER A 732 -9.94 27.44 -0.18
N ILE A 733 -11.25 27.24 -0.14
CA ILE A 733 -12.11 27.66 0.99
C ILE A 733 -11.89 26.76 2.21
N PRO A 734 -11.50 27.29 3.39
CA PRO A 734 -11.34 26.48 4.60
C PRO A 734 -12.66 25.98 5.21
N MET A 735 -12.59 24.96 6.06
CA MET A 735 -13.69 24.54 6.95
C MET A 735 -14.05 25.69 7.91
N SER A 736 -15.08 26.46 7.56
CA SER A 736 -15.39 27.76 8.17
C SER A 736 -16.75 27.77 8.86
N THR A 737 -16.77 28.12 10.14
CA THR A 737 -18.03 28.34 10.89
C THR A 737 -18.57 29.77 10.76
N ALA A 738 -18.00 30.58 9.85
CA ALA A 738 -18.25 32.03 9.75
C ALA A 738 -18.78 32.47 8.37
N GLU A 739 -18.70 31.60 7.36
CA GLU A 739 -19.11 31.86 5.98
C GLU A 739 -20.28 30.94 5.63
N GLU A 740 -21.25 31.44 4.86
CA GLU A 740 -22.35 30.65 4.32
C GLU A 740 -22.25 30.68 2.80
N GLY A 741 -21.83 29.56 2.21
CA GLY A 741 -21.82 29.39 0.76
C GLY A 741 -23.22 29.28 0.18
N ASP A 742 -23.36 29.67 -1.09
CA ASP A 742 -24.58 29.47 -1.86
C ASP A 742 -24.55 28.12 -2.59
N VAL A 743 -25.74 27.58 -2.82
CA VAL A 743 -25.99 26.45 -3.70
C VAL A 743 -27.26 26.83 -4.43
N GLU A 744 -27.14 27.32 -5.67
CA GLU A 744 -28.29 27.75 -6.47
C GLU A 744 -29.23 26.56 -6.73
N PHE A 745 -30.48 26.79 -7.15
CA PHE A 745 -31.41 25.67 -7.42
C PHE A 745 -32.39 25.85 -8.59
N ASP A 746 -32.45 27.02 -9.23
CA ASP A 746 -33.19 27.25 -10.48
C ASP A 746 -32.34 27.83 -11.62
N THR A 747 -31.16 28.37 -11.31
CA THR A 747 -30.05 28.66 -12.22
C THR A 747 -29.09 27.48 -12.34
N TYR A 748 -28.49 27.34 -13.51
CA TYR A 748 -27.70 26.16 -13.88
C TYR A 748 -26.29 26.48 -14.41
N TRP A 749 -26.06 27.64 -15.02
CA TRP A 749 -24.86 27.87 -15.85
C TRP A 749 -23.69 28.60 -15.16
N ASP A 750 -23.91 29.15 -13.97
CA ASP A 750 -22.91 29.97 -13.26
C ASP A 750 -22.45 29.24 -11.98
N ALA A 751 -21.34 28.50 -12.07
CA ALA A 751 -20.75 27.83 -10.92
C ALA A 751 -19.98 28.83 -10.03
N ASP A 752 -20.48 29.09 -8.82
CA ASP A 752 -19.81 29.92 -7.81
C ASP A 752 -18.75 29.12 -7.02
N ASP A 753 -18.06 29.78 -6.08
CA ASP A 753 -17.02 29.13 -5.27
C ASP A 753 -17.55 28.02 -4.32
N HIS A 754 -18.87 27.87 -4.18
CA HIS A 754 -19.57 27.01 -3.19
C HIS A 754 -20.47 25.92 -3.80
N ASP A 755 -20.73 25.96 -5.10
CA ASP A 755 -21.53 24.97 -5.85
C ASP A 755 -20.67 24.13 -6.83
N GLN A 756 -19.44 23.82 -6.42
CA GLN A 756 -18.44 23.03 -7.16
C GLN A 756 -18.73 21.51 -7.09
N GLY A 757 -19.99 21.10 -7.18
CA GLY A 757 -20.38 19.69 -7.25
C GLY A 757 -21.86 19.45 -6.94
N THR A 758 -22.65 19.20 -8.00
CA THR A 758 -24.09 19.41 -8.00
C THR A 758 -24.77 18.79 -9.25
N PHE A 759 -26.09 18.98 -9.43
CA PHE A 759 -26.87 18.41 -10.55
C PHE A 759 -27.92 19.39 -11.11
N GLU A 760 -28.48 19.16 -12.30
CA GLU A 760 -29.53 20.04 -12.89
C GLU A 760 -30.97 19.54 -12.66
N THR A 761 -31.34 18.39 -13.21
CA THR A 761 -32.76 17.99 -13.28
C THR A 761 -33.36 17.71 -11.91
N ASN A 762 -34.59 18.20 -11.69
CA ASN A 762 -35.33 18.16 -10.42
C ASN A 762 -34.60 18.73 -9.18
N ARG A 763 -33.58 19.56 -9.39
CA ARG A 763 -32.83 20.28 -8.36
C ARG A 763 -33.71 21.10 -7.42
N GLN A 764 -34.56 21.98 -7.96
CA GLN A 764 -35.46 22.83 -7.16
C GLN A 764 -36.36 22.01 -6.20
N PRO A 765 -37.12 20.98 -6.64
CA PRO A 765 -37.86 20.09 -5.74
C PRO A 765 -37.01 19.50 -4.59
N LEU A 766 -35.78 19.04 -4.87
CA LEU A 766 -34.95 18.46 -3.83
C LEU A 766 -34.49 19.52 -2.81
N TYR A 767 -33.95 20.65 -3.27
CA TYR A 767 -33.41 21.69 -2.40
C TYR A 767 -34.49 22.48 -1.66
N GLU A 768 -35.44 23.04 -2.39
CA GLU A 768 -36.47 23.92 -1.84
C GLU A 768 -37.48 23.13 -0.99
N GLU A 769 -38.07 22.08 -1.53
CA GLU A 769 -39.09 21.31 -0.83
C GLU A 769 -38.49 20.30 0.16
N HIS A 770 -37.64 19.38 -0.30
CA HIS A 770 -37.22 18.24 0.52
C HIS A 770 -36.13 18.55 1.54
N LEU A 771 -35.12 19.35 1.19
CA LEU A 771 -33.97 19.65 2.04
C LEU A 771 -34.18 20.87 2.95
N VAL A 772 -34.80 21.96 2.49
CA VAL A 772 -35.04 23.16 3.33
C VAL A 772 -36.44 23.22 3.94
N THR A 773 -37.51 23.17 3.13
CA THR A 773 -38.87 23.53 3.58
C THR A 773 -39.51 22.45 4.44
N ARG A 774 -39.64 21.22 3.91
CA ARG A 774 -40.23 20.09 4.64
C ARG A 774 -39.19 19.38 5.52
N ARG A 775 -37.90 19.41 5.14
CA ARG A 775 -36.79 18.69 5.79
C ARG A 775 -37.12 17.20 6.00
N THR A 776 -37.49 16.56 4.90
CA THR A 776 -37.92 15.14 4.85
C THR A 776 -36.73 14.19 4.83
N ILE A 777 -35.59 14.64 4.29
CA ILE A 777 -34.31 13.93 4.34
C ILE A 777 -33.59 14.31 5.65
N GLN A 778 -32.94 13.33 6.29
CA GLN A 778 -32.11 13.52 7.49
C GLN A 778 -30.61 13.61 7.17
N VAL A 779 -30.14 12.83 6.20
CA VAL A 779 -28.74 12.70 5.79
C VAL A 779 -28.70 12.43 4.28
N VAL A 780 -27.81 13.10 3.58
CA VAL A 780 -27.41 12.78 2.20
C VAL A 780 -25.97 12.28 2.21
N LEU A 781 -25.69 11.17 1.53
CA LEU A 781 -24.33 10.66 1.31
C LEU A 781 -23.96 10.84 -0.18
N THR A 782 -22.88 11.57 -0.47
CA THR A 782 -22.36 11.67 -1.85
C THR A 782 -21.30 10.59 -2.15
N GLY A 783 -21.14 10.29 -3.43
CA GLY A 783 -20.00 9.62 -4.03
C GLY A 783 -18.82 10.55 -4.26
N HIS A 784 -18.81 11.21 -5.41
CA HIS A 784 -17.64 11.83 -6.00
C HIS A 784 -17.31 13.18 -5.35
N SER A 785 -16.34 13.21 -4.43
CA SER A 785 -15.56 14.41 -4.11
C SER A 785 -14.45 14.06 -3.13
N HIS A 786 -13.19 14.35 -3.51
CA HIS A 786 -12.03 14.18 -2.62
C HIS A 786 -12.05 15.13 -1.39
N ARG A 787 -13.05 16.00 -1.26
CA ARG A 787 -13.17 17.03 -0.22
C ARG A 787 -13.97 16.54 1.00
N ARG A 788 -13.30 15.78 1.88
CA ARG A 788 -13.82 15.34 3.19
C ARG A 788 -14.57 16.46 3.93
N GLY A 789 -15.77 16.15 4.42
CA GLY A 789 -16.41 16.91 5.50
C GLY A 789 -17.91 16.69 5.60
N PHE A 790 -18.60 17.59 6.30
CA PHE A 790 -20.05 17.66 6.24
C PHE A 790 -20.55 19.09 6.10
N TYR A 791 -21.71 19.20 5.45
CA TYR A 791 -22.39 20.45 5.16
C TYR A 791 -23.76 20.49 5.82
N THR A 792 -24.13 21.63 6.42
CA THR A 792 -25.49 21.84 6.94
C THR A 792 -26.31 22.70 5.99
N ILE A 793 -27.54 22.27 5.73
CA ILE A 793 -28.52 23.02 4.94
C ILE A 793 -29.23 24.04 5.85
N ASN A 794 -28.95 25.35 5.68
CA ASN A 794 -29.37 26.37 6.64
C ASN A 794 -30.73 26.99 6.32
N ARG A 795 -30.89 27.63 5.15
CA ARG A 795 -32.12 28.32 4.71
C ARG A 795 -32.19 28.40 3.18
N LEU A 796 -33.36 28.81 2.70
CA LEU A 796 -33.52 29.39 1.37
C LEU A 796 -33.14 30.88 1.40
N ASP A 797 -32.54 31.35 0.32
CA ASP A 797 -32.32 32.76 0.02
C ASP A 797 -32.88 33.05 -1.39
N TYR A 798 -33.54 34.20 -1.50
CA TYR A 798 -34.16 34.70 -2.74
C TYR A 798 -33.83 36.20 -2.91
N SER A 799 -32.67 36.63 -2.39
CA SER A 799 -32.20 38.02 -2.40
C SER A 799 -31.17 38.32 -3.50
N GLY A 800 -30.55 37.27 -4.05
CA GLY A 800 -29.94 37.22 -5.37
C GLY A 800 -30.63 36.11 -6.17
N ASP A 801 -29.83 35.28 -6.81
CA ASP A 801 -30.24 34.06 -7.50
C ASP A 801 -30.72 33.00 -6.48
N ASN A 802 -31.70 32.15 -6.85
CA ASN A 802 -32.47 31.42 -5.84
C ASN A 802 -31.66 30.23 -5.33
N SER A 803 -31.33 30.27 -4.05
CA SER A 803 -30.20 29.53 -3.48
C SER A 803 -30.51 28.94 -2.10
N VAL A 804 -29.83 27.84 -1.78
CA VAL A 804 -29.78 27.25 -0.45
C VAL A 804 -28.47 27.63 0.21
N LYS A 805 -28.56 28.38 1.31
CA LYS A 805 -27.40 28.76 2.12
C LYS A 805 -26.91 27.53 2.88
N THR A 806 -25.62 27.23 2.73
CA THR A 806 -24.95 26.07 3.33
C THR A 806 -23.87 26.51 4.33
N SER A 807 -23.28 25.58 5.07
CA SER A 807 -22.07 25.81 5.88
C SER A 807 -21.27 24.53 6.00
N TYR A 808 -19.94 24.64 5.94
CA TYR A 808 -18.99 23.52 5.78
C TYR A 808 -18.13 23.30 7.03
N TYR A 809 -18.05 22.04 7.48
CA TYR A 809 -17.44 21.67 8.77
C TYR A 809 -16.58 20.39 8.66
N ASP A 810 -15.61 20.28 9.56
CA ASP A 810 -14.95 19.01 9.87
C ASP A 810 -15.83 18.15 10.79
N PHE A 811 -15.76 16.83 10.65
CA PHE A 811 -16.39 15.87 11.58
C PHE A 811 -16.06 16.14 13.06
N SER A 812 -14.86 16.65 13.38
CA SER A 812 -14.49 17.01 14.77
C SER A 812 -15.35 18.12 15.39
N ASP A 813 -15.98 18.94 14.55
CA ASP A 813 -16.72 20.13 14.97
C ASP A 813 -18.19 19.79 15.27
N TYR A 814 -18.66 18.62 14.81
CA TYR A 814 -20.03 18.14 15.00
C TYR A 814 -20.51 18.07 16.46
N PRO A 815 -19.72 17.59 17.44
CA PRO A 815 -20.17 17.54 18.84
C PRO A 815 -20.44 18.93 19.42
N ALA A 816 -19.64 19.94 19.05
CA ALA A 816 -19.83 21.32 19.46
C ALA A 816 -21.06 21.93 18.77
N LEU A 817 -21.27 21.63 17.49
CA LEU A 817 -22.43 22.08 16.72
C LEU A 817 -23.74 21.50 17.28
N ARG A 818 -23.80 20.18 17.55
CA ARG A 818 -24.96 19.50 18.17
C ARG A 818 -25.26 20.05 19.56
N ALA A 819 -24.24 20.41 20.34
CA ALA A 819 -24.40 21.02 21.67
C ALA A 819 -25.04 22.42 21.65
N THR A 820 -25.14 23.10 20.50
CA THR A 820 -25.87 24.38 20.39
C THR A 820 -27.40 24.22 20.44
N GLY A 821 -27.93 23.01 20.21
CA GLY A 821 -29.36 22.78 20.02
C GLY A 821 -29.94 23.33 18.71
N ARG A 822 -29.11 23.84 17.79
CA ARG A 822 -29.52 24.24 16.43
C ARG A 822 -29.89 23.00 15.62
N ARG A 823 -31.01 23.03 14.87
CA ARG A 823 -31.40 21.94 13.97
C ARG A 823 -30.43 21.90 12.78
N VAL A 824 -29.66 20.82 12.66
CA VAL A 824 -28.62 20.63 11.62
C VAL A 824 -29.04 19.73 10.47
N THR A 825 -30.10 18.93 10.63
CA THR A 825 -30.63 18.03 9.58
C THR A 825 -31.42 18.82 8.51
N PRO A 826 -31.29 18.52 7.20
CA PRO A 826 -30.41 17.51 6.62
C PRO A 826 -28.93 17.91 6.66
N ILE A 827 -28.09 16.90 6.89
CA ILE A 827 -26.63 16.98 6.77
C ILE A 827 -26.25 16.32 5.45
N VAL A 828 -25.48 17.00 4.60
CA VAL A 828 -24.82 16.37 3.44
C VAL A 828 -23.43 15.94 3.91
N ILE A 829 -23.09 14.66 3.72
CA ILE A 829 -21.80 14.08 4.13
C ILE A 829 -21.00 13.79 2.87
N VAL A 830 -19.85 14.46 2.76
CA VAL A 830 -18.80 14.11 1.80
C VAL A 830 -17.80 13.26 2.58
N SER A 831 -17.86 11.94 2.38
CA SER A 831 -17.00 11.05 3.15
C SER A 831 -15.54 11.34 2.88
N ASP A 832 -14.67 11.02 3.84
CA ASP A 832 -13.29 10.69 3.50
C ASP A 832 -13.26 9.65 2.37
N SER A 833 -12.34 9.85 1.44
CA SER A 833 -12.01 8.93 0.37
C SER A 833 -11.20 7.73 0.91
N ALA A 834 -11.49 6.56 0.37
CA ALA A 834 -11.12 5.26 0.94
C ALA A 834 -10.10 4.46 0.09
N GLY A 835 -9.45 5.11 -0.86
CA GLY A 835 -8.33 4.59 -1.66
C GLY A 835 -7.16 5.57 -1.76
N PRO A 836 -7.37 6.80 -2.26
CA PRO A 836 -6.43 7.91 -2.20
C PRO A 836 -6.51 8.72 -0.89
N HIS A 837 -5.71 9.78 -0.79
CA HIS A 837 -5.67 10.71 0.35
C HIS A 837 -6.59 11.93 0.17
N PRO A 838 -7.76 12.00 0.86
CA PRO A 838 -8.71 13.09 0.69
C PRO A 838 -8.12 14.44 1.09
N ARG A 839 -8.58 15.51 0.41
CA ARG A 839 -8.19 16.89 0.68
C ARG A 839 -8.60 17.33 2.08
N LEU A 840 -7.69 18.06 2.72
CA LEU A 840 -7.89 18.68 4.02
C LEU A 840 -7.44 20.14 3.98
N ASN A 841 -8.43 21.02 4.11
CA ASN A 841 -8.28 22.45 4.29
C ASN A 841 -9.12 22.88 5.50
N LYS A 842 -8.62 22.65 6.72
CA LYS A 842 -9.35 23.04 7.95
C LYS A 842 -9.17 24.51 8.32
N ALA A 843 -8.04 25.12 7.95
CA ALA A 843 -7.67 26.47 8.38
C ALA A 843 -6.82 27.24 7.33
N GLY A 844 -6.90 26.87 6.05
CA GLY A 844 -6.12 27.47 4.96
C GLY A 844 -4.74 26.85 4.76
N GLU A 845 -4.42 25.71 5.42
CA GLU A 845 -3.15 25.02 5.25
C GLU A 845 -2.86 24.69 3.77
N PHE A 846 -1.63 24.97 3.35
CA PHE A 846 -1.18 24.86 1.96
C PHE A 846 -2.09 25.55 0.91
N ASN A 847 -2.85 26.59 1.29
CA ASN A 847 -3.78 27.30 0.40
C ASN A 847 -4.82 26.36 -0.27
N GLY A 848 -5.27 25.34 0.47
CA GLY A 848 -6.30 24.40 0.04
C GLY A 848 -5.80 23.03 -0.42
N VAL A 849 -4.51 22.89 -0.73
CA VAL A 849 -3.98 21.67 -1.39
C VAL A 849 -3.48 20.59 -0.40
N GLY A 850 -3.79 20.75 0.89
CA GLY A 850 -3.48 19.75 1.92
C GLY A 850 -4.33 18.49 1.80
N SER A 851 -3.91 17.40 2.44
CA SER A 851 -4.59 16.09 2.47
C SER A 851 -4.48 15.42 3.85
N ASP A 852 -5.45 14.56 4.22
CA ASP A 852 -5.40 13.73 5.44
C ASP A 852 -5.13 12.24 5.11
N HIS A 853 -5.15 11.37 6.12
CA HIS A 853 -5.28 9.92 5.96
C HIS A 853 -6.50 9.57 5.11
N SER A 854 -6.37 8.61 4.18
CA SER A 854 -7.51 7.87 3.63
C SER A 854 -8.36 7.27 4.75
N ALA A 855 -9.68 7.34 4.64
CA ALA A 855 -10.58 6.90 5.69
C ALA A 855 -11.98 6.56 5.13
N GLY A 856 -12.87 6.15 6.03
CA GLY A 856 -14.31 6.12 5.76
C GLY A 856 -15.08 6.89 6.82
N SER A 857 -16.33 7.25 6.53
CA SER A 857 -17.21 7.91 7.49
C SER A 857 -18.02 6.88 8.30
N LYS A 858 -17.92 6.89 9.63
CA LYS A 858 -18.85 6.16 10.51
C LYS A 858 -19.96 7.10 10.97
N ILE A 859 -21.20 6.70 10.75
CA ILE A 859 -22.40 7.51 11.00
C ILE A 859 -23.31 6.73 11.95
N CYS A 860 -23.65 7.33 13.09
CA CYS A 860 -24.49 6.72 14.13
C CYS A 860 -25.69 7.60 14.46
N PHE A 861 -26.85 6.97 14.69
CA PHE A 861 -28.12 7.62 14.99
C PHE A 861 -28.58 7.34 16.42
N ASP A 862 -29.21 8.32 17.06
CA ASP A 862 -29.85 8.15 18.37
C ASP A 862 -31.28 7.57 18.24
N SER A 863 -31.93 7.34 19.37
CA SER A 863 -33.29 6.77 19.41
C SER A 863 -34.41 7.70 18.92
N ALA A 864 -34.10 8.92 18.46
CA ALA A 864 -35.02 9.78 17.72
C ALA A 864 -34.72 9.82 16.22
N GLY A 865 -33.70 9.08 15.77
CA GLY A 865 -33.22 9.07 14.39
C GLY A 865 -32.52 10.36 14.01
N ASP A 866 -32.05 11.15 14.97
CA ASP A 866 -31.14 12.26 14.71
C ASP A 866 -29.70 11.72 14.76
N VAL A 867 -28.78 12.36 14.04
CA VAL A 867 -27.37 11.94 14.04
C VAL A 867 -26.80 12.13 15.45
N GLU A 868 -26.34 11.04 16.06
CA GLU A 868 -25.66 11.10 17.36
C GLU A 868 -24.20 11.49 17.17
N ARG A 869 -23.57 10.88 16.15
CA ARG A 869 -22.13 10.96 15.90
C ARG A 869 -21.79 10.75 14.43
N MET A 870 -20.79 11.48 13.96
CA MET A 870 -20.02 11.20 12.75
C MET A 870 -18.54 11.18 13.14
N GLU A 871 -17.80 10.14 12.77
CA GLU A 871 -16.37 10.01 13.10
C GLU A 871 -15.58 9.31 11.96
N PRO A 872 -14.38 9.79 11.59
CA PRO A 872 -13.60 9.20 10.50
C PRO A 872 -12.89 7.91 10.93
N VAL A 873 -13.20 6.80 10.25
CA VAL A 873 -12.56 5.50 10.36
C VAL A 873 -11.25 5.53 9.56
N LYS A 874 -10.21 6.11 10.15
CA LYS A 874 -8.92 6.33 9.44
C LYS A 874 -8.15 5.04 9.15
N ALA A 875 -7.46 5.03 8.00
CA ALA A 875 -6.38 4.09 7.71
C ALA A 875 -5.13 4.40 8.54
N ALA A 876 -4.19 3.44 8.62
CA ALA A 876 -2.93 3.63 9.32
C ALA A 876 -1.94 4.52 8.53
N THR A 877 -1.98 4.45 7.20
CA THR A 877 -1.12 5.23 6.29
C THR A 877 -1.37 6.73 6.42
N LYS A 878 -0.28 7.51 6.44
CA LYS A 878 -0.30 8.97 6.49
C LYS A 878 0.05 9.57 5.11
N PRO A 879 -0.52 10.72 4.73
CA PRO A 879 0.01 11.51 3.62
C PRO A 879 1.43 12.00 3.98
N ARG A 880 2.34 12.07 3.02
CA ARG A 880 3.73 12.52 3.26
C ARG A 880 3.86 14.03 3.14
N ILE A 881 4.54 14.68 4.10
CA ILE A 881 4.75 16.15 4.07
C ILE A 881 5.48 16.58 2.79
N ALA A 882 6.40 15.74 2.30
CA ALA A 882 7.12 15.93 1.04
C ALA A 882 6.18 16.12 -0.16
N VAL A 883 5.03 15.45 -0.17
CA VAL A 883 4.05 15.51 -1.27
C VAL A 883 3.24 16.80 -1.21
N ALA A 884 2.75 17.20 -0.03
CA ALA A 884 2.05 18.47 0.14
C ALA A 884 2.94 19.69 -0.14
N VAL A 885 4.23 19.62 0.23
CA VAL A 885 5.22 20.66 -0.09
C VAL A 885 5.54 20.67 -1.59
N ASP A 886 5.73 19.50 -2.22
CA ASP A 886 5.95 19.41 -3.68
C ASP A 886 4.80 20.05 -4.45
N TYR A 887 3.56 19.71 -4.09
CA TYR A 887 2.37 20.26 -4.73
C TYR A 887 2.19 21.76 -4.48
N TYR A 888 2.50 22.26 -3.29
CA TYR A 888 2.51 23.71 -3.04
C TYR A 888 3.52 24.45 -3.94
N ASP A 889 4.72 23.88 -4.14
CA ASP A 889 5.81 24.47 -4.93
C ASP A 889 5.48 24.61 -6.43
N ILE A 890 4.54 23.81 -6.94
CA ILE A 890 4.34 23.60 -8.39
C ILE A 890 2.94 23.90 -8.91
N LEU A 891 1.92 24.13 -8.05
CA LEU A 891 0.55 24.41 -8.47
C LEU A 891 0.33 25.87 -8.95
N GLU A 892 1.02 26.20 -10.03
CA GLU A 892 1.09 27.52 -10.68
C GLU A 892 -0.26 28.13 -11.09
N ASN A 893 -1.35 27.36 -11.18
CA ASN A 893 -2.68 27.85 -11.59
C ASN A 893 -3.72 27.89 -10.47
N ASN A 894 -3.35 27.64 -9.21
CA ASN A 894 -4.25 27.87 -8.08
C ASN A 894 -4.40 29.39 -7.85
N PRO A 895 -5.63 29.97 -7.96
CA PRO A 895 -5.84 31.43 -7.88
C PRO A 895 -5.54 32.01 -6.50
N THR A 896 -5.43 31.17 -5.46
CA THR A 896 -5.07 31.52 -4.08
C THR A 896 -3.56 31.42 -3.82
N ILE A 897 -2.80 30.63 -4.58
CA ILE A 897 -1.33 30.55 -4.47
C ILE A 897 -0.65 31.68 -5.24
N GLY A 898 -1.22 32.10 -6.37
CA GLY A 898 -0.61 33.09 -7.26
C GLY A 898 0.52 32.48 -8.10
N HIS A 899 0.67 32.97 -9.33
CA HIS A 899 1.41 32.25 -10.39
C HIS A 899 2.94 32.07 -10.18
N HIS A 900 3.53 32.51 -9.06
CA HIS A 900 4.99 32.56 -8.86
C HIS A 900 5.53 32.19 -7.45
N ASP A 901 4.69 31.86 -6.47
CA ASP A 901 5.12 31.70 -5.06
C ASP A 901 5.70 30.28 -4.77
N ARG A 902 6.92 30.02 -5.26
CA ARG A 902 7.71 28.81 -4.97
C ARG A 902 7.93 28.60 -3.46
N VAL A 903 8.08 27.35 -3.02
CA VAL A 903 8.43 27.01 -1.63
C VAL A 903 9.77 27.61 -1.25
N LEU A 904 10.75 27.53 -2.15
CA LEU A 904 12.07 28.12 -2.01
C LEU A 904 12.10 29.53 -2.63
N GLU A 905 11.68 30.53 -1.85
CA GLU A 905 11.65 31.96 -2.22
C GLU A 905 13.06 32.52 -2.51
N THR A 906 14.10 31.95 -1.90
CA THR A 906 15.51 32.31 -2.17
C THR A 906 16.42 31.17 -1.75
N PHE A 907 17.42 30.83 -2.57
CA PHE A 907 18.55 29.96 -2.18
C PHE A 907 19.83 30.48 -2.86
N GLU A 908 20.44 31.52 -2.27
CA GLU A 908 21.59 32.26 -2.83
C GLU A 908 22.81 32.17 -1.89
N SER A 909 24.02 32.02 -2.43
CA SER A 909 25.25 32.04 -1.63
C SER A 909 25.73 33.45 -1.26
N ASP A 910 26.30 33.59 -0.07
CA ASP A 910 27.09 34.76 0.29
C ASP A 910 28.25 34.93 -0.70
N LYS A 911 28.49 36.18 -1.13
CA LYS A 911 29.44 36.50 -2.19
C LYS A 911 30.90 36.23 -1.80
N PHE A 912 31.58 35.37 -2.56
CA PHE A 912 32.97 34.94 -2.32
C PHE A 912 33.88 35.22 -3.54
N LEU A 913 35.18 34.90 -3.43
CA LEU A 913 36.19 35.13 -4.47
C LEU A 913 36.56 33.84 -5.20
N ILE A 914 36.55 33.87 -6.55
CA ILE A 914 36.84 32.70 -7.39
C ILE A 914 38.23 32.11 -7.12
N ARG A 915 39.22 32.96 -6.78
CA ARG A 915 40.58 32.50 -6.47
C ARG A 915 40.68 31.63 -5.21
N ASP A 916 39.74 31.78 -4.28
CA ASP A 916 39.74 31.09 -2.99
C ASP A 916 38.87 29.83 -3.06
N GLU A 917 37.89 29.81 -3.97
CA GLU A 917 37.21 28.61 -4.47
C GLU A 917 38.20 27.67 -5.19
N HIS A 918 38.98 28.17 -6.15
CA HIS A 918 40.04 27.42 -6.84
C HIS A 918 41.16 26.88 -5.92
N ARG A 919 41.11 27.19 -4.62
CA ARG A 919 42.03 26.72 -3.57
C ARG A 919 41.38 25.73 -2.59
N GLY A 920 40.09 25.42 -2.73
CA GLY A 920 39.33 24.64 -1.74
C GLY A 920 39.18 25.36 -0.40
N THR A 921 39.19 26.70 -0.37
CA THR A 921 39.24 27.51 0.86
C THR A 921 37.97 28.31 1.16
N VAL A 922 36.89 28.05 0.43
CA VAL A 922 35.56 28.65 0.64
C VAL A 922 34.71 27.76 1.54
N ASP A 923 34.09 28.36 2.57
CA ASP A 923 32.86 27.81 3.16
C ASP A 923 31.70 28.35 2.31
N TYR A 924 30.94 27.50 1.62
CA TYR A 924 29.80 27.97 0.83
C TYR A 924 28.61 28.18 1.76
N ARG A 925 28.30 29.44 2.07
CA ARG A 925 27.20 29.82 2.99
C ARG A 925 26.02 30.33 2.18
N PHE A 926 24.84 29.77 2.39
CA PHE A 926 23.64 30.05 1.62
C PHE A 926 22.54 30.68 2.48
N ARG A 927 21.96 31.76 1.97
CA ARG A 927 20.70 32.32 2.43
C ARG A 927 19.56 31.53 1.79
N LEU A 928 18.95 30.64 2.58
CA LEU A 928 17.72 29.95 2.21
C LEU A 928 16.52 30.66 2.87
N VAL A 929 15.51 31.00 2.08
CA VAL A 929 14.21 31.51 2.55
C VAL A 929 13.10 30.59 2.04
N ILE A 930 12.27 30.09 2.96
CA ILE A 930 11.02 29.40 2.61
C ILE A 930 9.87 30.41 2.67
N PHE A 931 8.99 30.32 1.68
CA PHE A 931 7.78 31.14 1.58
C PHE A 931 6.97 31.17 2.88
N GLN A 932 6.44 32.36 3.22
CA GLN A 932 5.88 32.66 4.54
C GLN A 932 4.81 31.66 5.01
N HIS A 933 3.97 31.15 4.10
CA HIS A 933 2.88 30.23 4.47
C HIS A 933 3.39 28.83 4.85
N VAL A 934 4.19 28.20 4.00
CA VAL A 934 4.79 26.88 4.29
C VAL A 934 5.70 26.96 5.52
N ARG A 935 6.42 28.07 5.70
CA ARG A 935 7.24 28.36 6.89
C ARG A 935 6.41 28.50 8.18
N ASN A 936 5.10 28.70 8.12
CA ASN A 936 4.23 28.67 9.31
C ASN A 936 3.84 27.22 9.70
N LEU A 937 3.89 26.28 8.76
CA LEU A 937 3.43 24.88 8.93
C LEU A 937 4.57 23.92 9.29
N VAL A 938 5.75 24.10 8.71
CA VAL A 938 6.95 23.26 8.90
C VAL A 938 8.20 24.07 9.25
N ASN A 939 9.25 23.40 9.72
CA ASN A 939 10.62 23.89 9.62
C ASN A 939 11.47 22.91 8.81
N LEU A 940 12.63 23.39 8.35
CA LEU A 940 13.69 22.53 7.84
C LEU A 940 14.35 21.77 9.00
N GLU A 941 14.61 20.48 8.80
CA GLU A 941 15.41 19.63 9.70
C GLU A 941 16.80 19.39 9.11
N ASP A 942 16.84 18.94 7.85
CA ASP A 942 18.06 18.54 7.14
C ASP A 942 17.98 18.96 5.66
N ILE A 943 19.13 19.25 5.04
CA ILE A 943 19.27 19.52 3.61
C ILE A 943 20.53 18.83 3.10
N VAL A 944 20.35 18.00 2.09
CA VAL A 944 21.41 17.26 1.43
C VAL A 944 21.33 17.52 -0.08
N ILE A 945 22.49 17.65 -0.71
CA ILE A 945 22.63 17.71 -2.16
C ILE A 945 23.31 16.43 -2.64
N TYR A 946 22.72 15.77 -3.63
CA TYR A 946 23.23 14.54 -4.23
C TYR A 946 23.67 14.81 -5.67
N VAL A 947 24.93 14.53 -5.97
CA VAL A 947 25.54 14.79 -7.30
C VAL A 947 26.04 13.50 -7.94
N TYR A 948 25.84 13.35 -9.25
CA TYR A 948 26.44 12.25 -10.01
C TYR A 948 27.85 12.63 -10.50
N ALA A 949 28.87 12.05 -9.86
CA ALA A 949 30.26 12.42 -10.01
C ALA A 949 30.94 11.78 -11.24
N ALA A 950 32.17 12.22 -11.56
CA ALA A 950 32.85 11.88 -12.82
C ALA A 950 33.60 10.53 -12.81
N ASP A 951 33.67 9.90 -11.65
CA ASP A 951 34.02 8.49 -11.44
C ASP A 951 32.89 7.54 -11.87
N GLY A 952 31.64 8.00 -11.89
CA GLY A 952 30.45 7.20 -12.17
C GLY A 952 29.64 6.84 -10.94
N GLU A 953 29.89 7.49 -9.79
CA GLU A 953 29.18 7.23 -8.54
C GLU A 953 28.35 8.44 -8.09
N TRP A 954 27.30 8.16 -7.32
CA TRP A 954 26.57 9.21 -6.59
C TRP A 954 27.35 9.61 -5.35
N LYS A 955 27.54 10.92 -5.13
CA LYS A 955 28.20 11.47 -3.94
C LYS A 955 27.25 12.41 -3.20
N LYS A 956 27.29 12.31 -1.87
CA LYS A 956 26.53 13.13 -0.93
C LYS A 956 27.28 14.43 -0.61
N ILE A 957 26.53 15.51 -0.40
CA ILE A 957 27.00 16.83 0.07
C ILE A 957 26.05 17.26 1.19
N GLN A 958 26.53 17.20 2.43
CA GLN A 958 25.75 17.48 3.64
C GLN A 958 25.79 18.97 3.98
N MET A 959 24.64 19.64 3.98
CA MET A 959 24.57 21.02 4.46
C MET A 959 24.43 21.06 5.98
N GLN A 960 24.97 22.11 6.61
CA GLN A 960 24.93 22.32 8.05
C GLN A 960 24.24 23.66 8.36
N TYR A 961 23.24 23.64 9.25
CA TYR A 961 22.60 24.88 9.71
C TYR A 961 23.49 25.60 10.74
N ASP A 962 23.77 26.88 10.52
CA ASP A 962 24.78 27.62 11.29
C ASP A 962 24.26 28.28 12.58
N GLY A 963 22.96 28.18 12.86
CA GLY A 963 22.30 28.87 13.99
C GLY A 963 22.11 30.39 13.81
N SER A 964 22.55 30.97 12.69
CA SER A 964 22.45 32.41 12.39
C SER A 964 21.53 32.75 11.21
N SER A 965 20.91 31.73 10.59
CA SER A 965 20.10 31.79 9.35
C SER A 965 20.91 31.66 8.05
N ARG A 966 21.91 30.78 8.06
CA ARG A 966 22.56 30.22 6.87
C ARG A 966 22.56 28.69 6.91
N TRP A 967 22.57 28.10 5.72
CA TRP A 967 22.98 26.71 5.50
C TRP A 967 24.38 26.73 4.89
N ILE A 968 25.28 25.90 5.37
CA ILE A 968 26.70 25.94 5.02
C ILE A 968 27.14 24.58 4.48
N ILE A 969 27.82 24.57 3.33
CA ILE A 969 28.71 23.48 2.93
C ILE A 969 30.11 23.86 3.45
N PRO A 970 30.61 23.23 4.53
CA PRO A 970 31.87 23.61 5.13
C PRO A 970 33.05 23.23 4.24
N ARG A 971 34.14 24.00 4.30
CA ARG A 971 35.41 23.64 3.64
C ARG A 971 35.86 22.22 4.04
N GLY A 972 36.26 21.42 3.06
CA GLY A 972 36.54 19.99 3.23
C GLY A 972 36.02 19.21 2.02
N ARG A 973 35.78 17.90 2.20
CA ARG A 973 35.26 17.00 1.15
C ARG A 973 34.06 17.60 0.44
N ASP A 974 33.01 17.97 1.17
CA ASP A 974 31.72 18.36 0.60
C ASP A 974 31.81 19.63 -0.25
N ALA A 975 32.58 20.63 0.20
CA ALA A 975 32.88 21.82 -0.60
C ALA A 975 33.75 21.50 -1.84
N GLN A 976 34.68 20.54 -1.73
CA GLN A 976 35.48 20.07 -2.86
C GLN A 976 34.65 19.27 -3.87
N THR A 977 33.71 18.44 -3.40
CA THR A 977 32.74 17.69 -4.22
C THR A 977 31.80 18.64 -4.93
N PHE A 978 31.25 19.63 -4.23
CA PHE A 978 30.44 20.70 -4.79
C PHE A 978 31.20 21.44 -5.90
N PHE A 979 32.42 21.92 -5.61
CA PHE A 979 33.28 22.59 -6.59
C PHE A 979 33.60 21.71 -7.81
N ASN A 980 33.98 20.45 -7.60
CA ASN A 980 34.31 19.52 -8.68
C ASN A 980 33.11 19.26 -9.60
N PHE A 981 31.90 19.21 -9.05
CA PHE A 981 30.67 19.07 -9.83
C PHE A 981 30.38 20.31 -10.68
N VAL A 982 30.29 21.50 -10.07
CA VAL A 982 29.96 22.76 -10.77
C VAL A 982 31.06 23.25 -11.72
N ALA A 983 32.27 22.72 -11.61
CA ALA A 983 33.36 22.93 -12.58
C ALA A 983 33.36 21.90 -13.74
N GLY A 984 32.53 20.85 -13.67
CA GLY A 984 32.56 19.67 -14.54
C GLY A 984 31.58 19.67 -15.73
N ASN A 985 30.91 20.80 -16.02
CA ASN A 985 29.74 20.99 -16.91
C ASN A 985 28.40 20.44 -16.40
N ASN A 986 27.35 21.26 -16.55
CA ASN A 986 26.00 21.11 -15.95
C ASN A 986 25.08 20.06 -16.64
N GLU A 987 25.63 19.10 -17.38
CA GLU A 987 24.86 18.09 -18.15
C GLU A 987 24.46 16.85 -17.32
N ARG A 988 24.43 16.96 -15.98
CA ARG A 988 24.19 15.82 -15.08
C ARG A 988 23.14 16.15 -14.03
N SER A 989 22.36 15.13 -13.67
CA SER A 989 21.38 15.23 -12.61
C SER A 989 22.03 15.44 -11.26
N ILE A 990 21.41 16.35 -10.52
CA ILE A 990 21.76 16.75 -9.17
C ILE A 990 20.43 16.93 -8.43
N PHE A 991 20.27 16.22 -7.33
CA PHE A 991 19.04 16.22 -6.54
C PHE A 991 19.25 16.99 -5.24
N MET A 992 18.29 17.83 -4.88
CA MET A 992 18.14 18.29 -3.51
C MET A 992 17.24 17.31 -2.76
N SER A 993 17.63 16.95 -1.54
CA SER A 993 16.83 16.19 -0.61
C SER A 993 16.63 17.03 0.66
N ILE A 994 15.39 17.38 0.94
CA ILE A 994 15.01 18.21 2.11
C ILE A 994 14.20 17.35 3.08
N LYS A 995 14.63 17.31 4.34
CA LYS A 995 13.80 16.79 5.44
C LYS A 995 13.14 17.96 6.19
N PHE A 996 11.85 17.81 6.46
CA PHE A 996 11.06 18.77 7.24
C PHE A 996 10.75 18.21 8.64
N ASN A 997 10.45 19.10 9.59
CA ASN A 997 9.81 18.73 10.84
C ASN A 997 8.54 19.56 11.10
N GLN A 998 7.68 19.00 11.95
CA GLN A 998 6.39 19.59 12.30
C GLN A 998 6.59 20.90 13.11
N ARG A 999 6.01 21.99 12.63
CA ARG A 999 5.97 23.28 13.35
C ARG A 999 4.57 23.62 13.86
N SER A 1000 3.55 23.37 13.04
CA SER A 1000 2.15 23.63 13.37
C SER A 1000 1.43 22.33 13.79
N PRO A 1001 0.47 22.36 14.74
CA PRO A 1001 -0.41 21.23 15.00
C PRO A 1001 -1.31 20.89 13.81
N LEU A 1002 -1.57 21.85 12.90
CA LEU A 1002 -2.41 21.62 11.71
C LEU A 1002 -1.90 20.46 10.87
N VAL A 1003 -0.58 20.36 10.66
CA VAL A 1003 0.06 19.32 9.82
C VAL A 1003 0.47 18.06 10.60
N SER A 1004 -0.03 17.85 11.82
CA SER A 1004 0.32 16.66 12.65
C SER A 1004 -0.14 15.30 12.08
N HIS A 1005 -1.06 15.32 11.12
CA HIS A 1005 -1.52 14.12 10.41
C HIS A 1005 -0.54 13.62 9.35
N TYR A 1006 0.39 14.44 8.86
CA TYR A 1006 1.40 14.02 7.87
C TYR A 1006 2.47 13.09 8.45
N ASP A 1007 3.09 12.29 7.58
CA ASP A 1007 4.42 11.72 7.78
C ASP A 1007 5.50 12.80 7.54
N PHE A 1008 6.58 12.75 8.35
CA PHE A 1008 7.76 13.61 8.29
C PHE A 1008 9.08 12.83 8.15
N ASP A 1009 9.05 11.50 8.14
CA ASP A 1009 10.25 10.68 7.96
C ASP A 1009 10.72 10.74 6.48
N SER A 1010 9.77 10.86 5.55
CA SER A 1010 10.02 10.99 4.11
C SER A 1010 10.61 12.35 3.70
N ARG A 1011 11.68 12.34 2.91
CA ARG A 1011 12.32 13.53 2.32
C ARG A 1011 11.66 14.00 1.03
N TRP A 1012 11.64 15.32 0.81
CA TRP A 1012 11.26 15.93 -0.46
C TRP A 1012 12.47 15.93 -1.40
N ASN A 1013 12.39 15.17 -2.48
CA ASN A 1013 13.46 14.98 -3.46
C ASN A 1013 13.06 15.56 -4.82
N PHE A 1014 13.89 16.44 -5.40
CA PHE A 1014 13.66 17.05 -6.70
C PHE A 1014 14.99 17.44 -7.37
N GLU A 1015 15.00 17.48 -8.70
CA GLU A 1015 16.19 17.87 -9.49
C GLU A 1015 16.39 19.40 -9.45
N ILE A 1016 17.64 19.86 -9.40
CA ILE A 1016 17.97 21.29 -9.21
C ILE A 1016 18.89 21.83 -10.30
N GLN A 1017 18.73 23.12 -10.59
CA GLN A 1017 19.68 23.90 -11.36
C GLN A 1017 20.60 24.67 -10.40
N ILE A 1018 21.89 24.75 -10.72
CA ILE A 1018 22.86 25.59 -10.02
C ILE A 1018 23.51 26.54 -11.03
N ASP A 1019 23.17 27.81 -10.91
CA ASP A 1019 23.76 28.90 -11.69
C ASP A 1019 24.80 29.67 -10.88
N SER A 1020 25.74 30.30 -11.57
CA SER A 1020 26.76 31.13 -10.91
C SER A 1020 26.97 32.46 -11.59
N ASP A 1021 26.64 33.54 -10.89
CA ASP A 1021 26.83 34.90 -11.35
C ASP A 1021 28.22 35.41 -10.95
N THR A 1022 28.93 36.08 -11.87
CA THR A 1022 30.29 36.58 -11.62
C THR A 1022 30.38 38.09 -11.81
N SER A 1023 31.09 38.77 -10.90
CA SER A 1023 31.14 40.23 -10.90
C SER A 1023 32.44 40.81 -10.34
N GLY A 1024 32.85 41.95 -10.90
CA GLY A 1024 34.11 42.62 -10.58
C GLY A 1024 35.24 42.24 -11.54
N GLY A 1025 35.88 43.24 -12.14
CA GLY A 1025 36.96 43.06 -13.11
C GLY A 1025 37.91 44.25 -13.13
N GLY A 1026 38.97 44.18 -12.32
CA GLY A 1026 40.13 45.05 -12.47
C GLY A 1026 41.04 44.53 -13.59
N ILE A 1027 41.78 45.43 -14.25
CA ILE A 1027 42.62 45.14 -15.43
C ILE A 1027 43.73 44.07 -15.18
N PHE A 1028 43.97 43.70 -13.91
CA PHE A 1028 44.90 42.64 -13.50
C PHE A 1028 44.27 41.54 -12.60
N GLY A 1029 43.00 41.20 -12.86
CA GLY A 1029 42.50 39.82 -12.82
C GLY A 1029 42.71 38.96 -11.56
N THR A 1030 42.43 39.48 -10.35
CA THR A 1030 42.50 38.69 -9.10
C THR A 1030 41.35 38.88 -8.11
N ASP A 1031 40.46 39.85 -8.30
CA ASP A 1031 39.35 40.18 -7.38
C ASP A 1031 37.94 39.99 -8.01
N THR A 1032 37.80 39.04 -8.93
CA THR A 1032 36.48 38.63 -9.45
C THR A 1032 35.76 37.78 -8.41
N HIS A 1033 34.54 38.18 -8.08
CA HIS A 1033 33.68 37.52 -7.11
C HIS A 1033 32.64 36.64 -7.83
N LYS A 1034 32.16 35.61 -7.14
CA LYS A 1034 31.08 34.73 -7.57
C LYS A 1034 29.97 34.70 -6.50
N VAL A 1035 28.74 34.47 -6.96
CA VAL A 1035 27.56 34.04 -6.19
C VAL A 1035 27.02 32.78 -6.86
N TYR A 1036 26.50 31.84 -6.08
CA TYR A 1036 25.75 30.67 -6.57
C TYR A 1036 24.26 30.86 -6.25
N THR A 1037 23.40 30.57 -7.21
CA THR A 1037 21.95 30.47 -7.03
C THR A 1037 21.55 29.02 -7.25
N ILE A 1038 20.65 28.50 -6.40
CA ILE A 1038 20.09 27.15 -6.52
C ILE A 1038 18.58 27.26 -6.68
N GLU A 1039 18.01 26.59 -7.66
CA GLU A 1039 16.57 26.54 -7.88
C GLU A 1039 16.14 25.15 -8.36
N ARG A 1040 14.83 24.87 -8.33
CA ARG A 1040 14.26 23.65 -8.89
C ARG A 1040 14.35 23.69 -10.42
N ASP A 1041 14.93 22.67 -11.04
CA ASP A 1041 15.06 22.59 -12.50
C ASP A 1041 13.66 22.41 -13.12
N VAL A 1042 13.14 23.44 -13.80
CA VAL A 1042 11.75 23.42 -14.31
C VAL A 1042 11.56 22.41 -15.44
N ASP A 1043 12.59 22.15 -16.25
CA ASP A 1043 12.51 21.20 -17.35
C ASP A 1043 12.64 19.75 -16.84
N ARG A 1044 13.57 19.48 -15.90
CA ARG A 1044 13.88 18.12 -15.43
C ARG A 1044 13.10 17.71 -14.17
N ALA A 1045 12.88 18.61 -13.22
CA ALA A 1045 12.17 18.31 -11.97
C ALA A 1045 10.64 18.13 -12.13
N GLU A 1046 10.15 18.22 -13.37
CA GLU A 1046 8.83 17.76 -13.79
C GLU A 1046 8.89 16.67 -14.89
N ILE A 1047 9.99 16.55 -15.64
CA ILE A 1047 10.21 15.55 -16.70
C ILE A 1047 11.58 14.86 -16.53
N PRO A 1048 11.66 13.70 -15.86
CA PRO A 1048 12.90 12.94 -15.71
C PRO A 1048 13.50 12.53 -17.06
N ASP A 1049 14.82 12.69 -17.24
CA ASP A 1049 15.53 12.24 -18.45
C ASP A 1049 15.62 10.70 -18.50
N TYR A 1050 14.65 10.08 -19.18
CA TYR A 1050 14.60 8.63 -19.37
C TYR A 1050 15.81 8.06 -20.10
N GLU A 1051 16.53 8.87 -20.90
CA GLU A 1051 17.78 8.44 -21.52
C GLU A 1051 18.92 8.33 -20.48
N TRP A 1052 18.92 9.04 -19.35
CA TRP A 1052 19.94 8.80 -18.30
C TRP A 1052 19.72 7.42 -17.70
N ARG A 1053 18.49 7.04 -17.40
CA ARG A 1053 18.16 5.68 -16.92
C ARG A 1053 18.52 4.61 -17.94
N ARG A 1054 18.21 4.79 -19.24
CA ARG A 1054 18.65 3.89 -20.33
C ARG A 1054 20.17 3.79 -20.46
N ARG A 1055 20.90 4.88 -20.20
CA ARG A 1055 22.38 4.88 -20.17
C ARG A 1055 22.90 4.10 -18.96
N PHE A 1056 22.30 4.24 -17.78
CA PHE A 1056 22.72 3.54 -16.54
C PHE A 1056 22.39 2.04 -16.55
N GLU A 1057 21.22 1.62 -17.05
CA GLU A 1057 20.89 0.18 -17.21
C GLU A 1057 21.90 -0.55 -18.12
N LYS A 1058 22.62 0.19 -18.98
CA LYS A 1058 23.64 -0.35 -19.90
C LYS A 1058 25.04 -0.50 -19.27
N TYR A 1059 25.20 -0.11 -18.00
CA TYR A 1059 26.42 -0.29 -17.21
C TYR A 1059 26.22 -1.19 -15.97
N ARG A 1060 25.05 -1.84 -15.85
CA ARG A 1060 24.78 -2.93 -14.89
C ARG A 1060 24.96 -4.29 -15.56
#